data_AF-A0A0R1WDN5-F1
#
_entry.id   AF-A0A0R1WDN5-F1
#
_cell.length_a   1.000
_cell.length_b   1.000
_cell.length_c   1.000
_cell.angle_alpha   90.00
_cell.angle_beta   90.00
_cell.angle_gamma   90.00
#
_symmetry.space_group_name_H-M   'P 1'
#
loop_
_entity.id
_entity.type
_entity.pdbx_description
1 polymer ?
#
loop_
_entity_poly.entity_id
_entity_poly.type
_entity_poly.pdbx_seq_one_letter_code
_entity_poly.pdbx_strand_id
1 'polypeptide(L)'
;MKKLSKFVDTRIGFFTLLVVLFWFKTLFAYFTDFNLGASNIFQYIILIFNPLATTALIYSIAFYFKRARFFYPVIMGLDIANTLLLYLNVIYYREFTDFMTIATMTGYSKVNQGLSGSSLALTNFHDVFYWLDIVAILVLMLLRVIHFDRRAIGTRLAFAFTSMSLVLFGVNLSLAEMDRPQLLGRTFDRNYIVKYLGIDTFTGYDLVKSQHIHEMRQSATKSELDKVKKFTDKHYAKPDPQMYGIAKGRNVIIIHLESFQQFLVDKKINDQEVTPFLNSLYHSKDTYAFDNFFHQVGQGKTSDAENMLETSTFGLPQGSLFATLGSDNTFQAAPAILNQRAGYTSAVFHGNVASFWNRNNVYKNLGYQYFFDASYYDTSGDKATGYGLKDKLLFKDSVKYLQNLQQPFYAKFITVTNHFPYDLDDEDKDPNFQTTNTGDSNVDNYFVTAHYLDQSLAEFFNYLKKTGVYDHSIIMIYGDHYGISNSENPSLASVLGKNADNWTDFDNAQLQRVPLMFVIPNSGGHGYISHTYGGEVDVLPTLLHLLGISSKRYIQFGTDLFSKEHSQTVAFRNRDFVTPHFTSINGKIYNNRTGKEAKLTKKQQKQLERARELVNLELSLSDSLNEKNLLRFYHPKGFKAVNPADYNYSNGLKRAQRIEKKKGNKSTSIFSQHHDRSTVNDYSTDAPEQNHSSTDSNRIKITNPDANNK
;
A
#
# COMPACT_ATOMS: atom_id res chain seq x y z
N MET A 1 35.13 -21.87 32.39
CA MET A 1 34.44 -20.95 33.33
C MET A 1 35.35 -19.84 33.89
N LYS A 2 36.49 -20.12 34.56
CA LYS A 2 37.35 -19.05 35.16
C LYS A 2 37.88 -17.97 34.20
N LYS A 3 38.17 -18.30 32.93
CA LYS A 3 38.61 -17.31 31.91
C LYS A 3 37.47 -16.40 31.42
N LEU A 4 36.24 -16.92 31.34
CA LEU A 4 35.06 -16.18 30.89
C LEU A 4 34.59 -15.17 31.96
N SER A 5 34.59 -15.59 33.23
CA SER A 5 34.29 -14.69 34.37
C SER A 5 35.26 -13.51 34.44
N LYS A 6 36.57 -13.74 34.28
CA LYS A 6 37.57 -12.66 34.26
C LYS A 6 37.43 -11.69 33.07
N PHE A 7 36.86 -12.14 31.95
CA PHE A 7 36.61 -11.27 30.81
C PHE A 7 35.42 -10.35 31.08
N VAL A 8 34.30 -10.89 31.57
CA VAL A 8 33.08 -10.14 31.90
C VAL A 8 33.31 -9.09 32.99
N ASP A 9 34.26 -9.33 33.90
CA ASP A 9 34.66 -8.33 34.91
C ASP A 9 35.31 -7.07 34.30
N THR A 10 35.80 -7.12 33.05
CA THR A 10 36.33 -5.94 32.36
C THR A 10 35.21 -5.15 31.69
N ARG A 11 35.37 -3.83 31.52
CA ARG A 11 34.36 -3.01 30.82
C ARG A 11 34.08 -3.47 29.39
N ILE A 12 35.11 -3.93 28.67
CA ILE A 12 34.97 -4.45 27.31
C ILE A 12 34.21 -5.78 27.32
N GLY A 13 34.55 -6.69 28.24
CA GLY A 13 33.85 -7.96 28.33
C GLY A 13 32.41 -7.82 28.80
N PHE A 14 32.12 -6.89 29.72
CA PHE A 14 30.76 -6.55 30.11
C PHE A 14 29.95 -5.97 28.94
N PHE A 15 30.51 -5.01 28.21
CA PHE A 15 29.92 -4.49 26.97
C PHE A 15 29.63 -5.60 25.96
N THR A 16 30.62 -6.48 25.71
CA THR A 16 30.48 -7.59 24.76
C THR A 16 29.39 -8.56 25.19
N LEU A 17 29.30 -8.86 26.50
CA LEU A 17 28.25 -9.68 27.06
C LEU A 17 26.86 -9.09 26.76
N LEU A 18 26.66 -7.80 27.02
CA LEU A 18 25.36 -7.14 26.77
C LEU A 18 25.01 -7.11 25.27
N VAL A 19 25.97 -6.78 24.39
CA VAL A 19 25.74 -6.82 22.94
C VAL A 19 25.31 -8.22 22.48
N VAL A 20 25.98 -9.28 22.95
CA VAL A 20 25.67 -10.65 22.58
C VAL A 20 24.30 -11.10 23.13
N LEU A 21 23.97 -10.72 24.36
CA LEU A 21 22.66 -11.04 24.95
C LEU A 21 21.53 -10.33 24.22
N PHE A 22 21.66 -9.03 23.96
CA PHE A 22 20.67 -8.29 23.19
C PHE A 22 20.53 -8.81 21.76
N TRP A 23 21.63 -9.21 21.14
CA TRP A 23 21.61 -9.88 19.83
C TRP A 23 20.78 -11.16 19.85
N PHE A 24 21.02 -12.07 20.80
CA PHE A 24 20.22 -13.30 20.94
C PHE A 24 18.73 -13.01 21.16
N LYS A 25 18.41 -11.98 21.95
CA LYS A 25 17.01 -11.58 22.20
C LYS A 25 16.34 -11.04 20.95
N THR A 26 17.09 -10.27 20.16
CA THR A 26 16.58 -9.75 18.89
C THR A 26 16.35 -10.88 17.90
N LEU A 27 17.27 -11.86 17.80
CA LEU A 27 17.05 -13.06 16.98
C LEU A 27 15.84 -13.85 17.46
N PHE A 28 15.67 -14.00 18.78
CA PHE A 28 14.50 -14.66 19.35
C PHE A 28 13.20 -13.95 18.92
N ALA A 29 13.15 -12.62 18.96
CA ALA A 29 12.01 -11.86 18.43
C ALA A 29 11.81 -12.08 16.93
N TYR A 30 12.88 -12.12 16.14
CA TYR A 30 12.82 -12.24 14.69
C TYR A 30 12.25 -13.58 14.23
N PHE A 31 12.55 -14.66 14.96
CA PHE A 31 12.14 -16.01 14.58
C PHE A 31 10.92 -16.52 15.35
N THR A 32 10.50 -15.85 16.43
CA THR A 32 9.36 -16.27 17.26
C THR A 32 8.16 -15.36 17.10
N ASP A 33 8.37 -14.04 17.01
CA ASP A 33 7.31 -13.05 17.13
C ASP A 33 7.06 -12.25 15.84
N PHE A 34 8.13 -11.85 15.16
CA PHE A 34 8.03 -11.11 13.90
C PHE A 34 7.91 -12.05 12.70
N ASN A 35 7.19 -11.60 11.67
CA ASN A 35 7.16 -12.27 10.37
C ASN A 35 7.78 -11.37 9.31
N LEU A 36 9.11 -11.38 9.25
CA LEU A 36 9.88 -10.44 8.43
C LEU A 36 9.97 -10.85 6.94
N GLY A 37 9.47 -12.03 6.56
CA GLY A 37 9.42 -12.47 5.16
C GLY A 37 10.81 -12.57 4.51
N ALA A 38 11.78 -13.16 5.21
CA ALA A 38 13.06 -13.53 4.60
C ALA A 38 12.87 -14.77 3.71
N SER A 39 13.22 -14.68 2.43
CA SER A 39 12.94 -15.74 1.44
C SER A 39 14.18 -16.48 0.95
N ASN A 40 15.38 -15.93 1.14
CA ASN A 40 16.62 -16.51 0.64
C ASN A 40 17.76 -16.45 1.68
N ILE A 41 18.80 -17.24 1.45
CA ILE A 41 19.93 -17.38 2.40
C ILE A 41 20.65 -16.05 2.66
N PHE A 42 20.73 -15.17 1.66
CA PHE A 42 21.39 -13.88 1.80
C PHE A 42 20.61 -12.96 2.75
N GLN A 43 19.28 -12.95 2.65
CA GLN A 43 18.41 -12.21 3.58
C GLN A 43 18.48 -12.75 5.00
N TYR A 44 18.56 -14.08 5.19
CA TYR A 44 18.75 -14.66 6.52
C TYR A 44 20.11 -14.28 7.13
N ILE A 45 21.18 -14.21 6.32
CA ILE A 45 22.48 -13.73 6.77
C ILE A 45 22.36 -12.27 7.24
N ILE A 46 21.80 -11.38 6.42
CA ILE A 46 21.61 -9.97 6.79
C ILE A 46 20.80 -9.89 8.10
N LEU A 47 19.66 -10.59 8.17
CA LEU A 47 18.78 -10.59 9.33
C LEU A 47 19.50 -11.01 10.62
N ILE A 48 20.37 -12.03 10.55
CA ILE A 48 21.14 -12.51 11.70
C ILE A 48 22.15 -11.45 12.16
N PHE A 49 22.83 -10.78 11.24
CA PHE A 49 23.89 -9.82 11.60
C PHE A 49 23.39 -8.40 11.86
N ASN A 50 22.19 -8.05 11.40
CA ASN A 50 21.73 -6.67 11.41
C ASN A 50 21.71 -5.98 12.79
N PRO A 51 21.40 -6.66 13.92
CA PRO A 51 21.27 -5.96 15.20
C PRO A 51 22.63 -5.54 15.77
N LEU A 52 23.70 -6.28 15.43
CA LEU A 52 25.00 -6.17 16.11
C LEU A 52 25.62 -4.78 15.98
N ALA A 53 25.59 -4.19 14.79
CA ALA A 53 26.26 -2.93 14.51
C ALA A 53 25.62 -1.77 15.30
N THR A 54 24.30 -1.68 15.30
CA THR A 54 23.57 -0.61 16.02
C THR A 54 23.54 -0.83 17.52
N THR A 55 23.39 -2.06 17.99
CA THR A 55 23.48 -2.36 19.43
C THR A 55 24.86 -2.01 19.97
N ALA A 56 25.93 -2.39 19.27
CA ALA A 56 27.29 -2.02 19.64
C ALA A 56 27.49 -0.50 19.63
N LEU A 57 26.93 0.21 18.65
CA LEU A 57 26.97 1.67 18.55
C LEU A 57 26.26 2.34 19.73
N ILE A 58 25.07 1.89 20.11
CA ILE A 58 24.31 2.44 21.23
C ILE A 58 25.07 2.19 22.54
N TYR A 59 25.53 0.96 22.77
CA TYR A 59 26.19 0.61 24.04
C TYR A 59 27.60 1.23 24.16
N SER A 60 28.27 1.57 23.04
CA SER A 60 29.60 2.20 23.09
C SER A 60 29.57 3.59 23.72
N ILE A 61 28.40 4.24 23.76
CA ILE A 61 28.16 5.51 24.47
C ILE A 61 28.60 5.39 25.94
N ALA A 62 28.41 4.24 26.56
CA ALA A 62 28.82 4.02 27.94
C ALA A 62 30.34 4.20 28.14
N PHE A 63 31.18 3.87 27.15
CA PHE A 63 32.63 3.97 27.28
C PHE A 63 33.15 5.40 27.49
N TYR A 64 32.37 6.42 27.14
CA TYR A 64 32.72 7.83 27.41
C TYR A 64 32.60 8.19 28.90
N PHE A 65 31.93 7.37 29.71
CA PHE A 65 31.80 7.55 31.16
C PHE A 65 33.00 6.93 31.91
N LYS A 66 34.01 7.76 32.18
CA LYS A 66 35.28 7.30 32.80
C LYS A 66 35.12 6.67 34.18
N ARG A 67 34.21 7.16 35.02
CA ARG A 67 34.02 6.63 36.38
C ARG A 67 33.10 5.40 36.35
N ALA A 68 33.51 4.31 36.99
CA ALA A 68 32.74 3.05 37.03
C ALA A 68 31.30 3.25 37.54
N ARG A 69 31.11 4.12 38.54
CA ARG A 69 29.78 4.49 39.08
C ARG A 69 28.82 5.10 38.07
N PHE A 70 29.31 5.53 36.90
CA PHE A 70 28.49 6.03 35.80
C PHE A 70 28.47 5.05 34.62
N PHE A 71 29.59 4.40 34.30
CA PHE A 71 29.67 3.39 33.24
C PHE A 71 28.61 2.28 33.38
N TYR A 72 28.58 1.59 34.52
CA TYR A 72 27.70 0.44 34.71
C TYR A 72 26.21 0.82 34.75
N PRO A 73 25.78 1.90 35.44
CA PRO A 73 24.39 2.34 35.35
C PRO A 73 23.98 2.82 33.95
N VAL A 74 24.85 3.53 33.22
CA VAL A 74 24.53 4.00 31.85
C VAL A 74 24.37 2.83 30.89
N ILE A 75 25.31 1.89 30.86
CA ILE A 75 25.22 0.75 29.92
C ILE A 75 24.02 -0.15 30.24
N MET A 76 23.72 -0.38 31.53
CA MET A 76 22.51 -1.11 31.93
C MET A 76 21.24 -0.33 31.58
N GLY A 77 21.23 1.00 31.74
CA GLY A 77 20.11 1.84 31.35
C GLY A 77 19.85 1.78 29.84
N LEU A 78 20.91 1.80 29.02
CA LEU A 78 20.81 1.63 27.57
C LEU A 78 20.30 0.23 27.20
N ASP A 79 20.79 -0.82 27.84
CA ASP A 79 20.33 -2.20 27.62
C ASP A 79 18.85 -2.39 28.00
N ILE A 80 18.42 -1.87 29.16
CA ILE A 80 17.02 -1.88 29.59
C ILE A 80 16.15 -1.09 28.61
N ALA A 81 16.58 0.09 28.18
CA ALA A 81 15.83 0.91 27.24
C ALA A 81 15.71 0.23 25.86
N ASN A 82 16.79 -0.38 25.36
CA ASN A 82 16.76 -1.10 24.08
C ASN A 82 15.89 -2.36 24.17
N THR A 83 15.97 -3.08 25.29
CA THR A 83 15.10 -4.24 25.56
C THR A 83 13.64 -3.82 25.65
N LEU A 84 13.33 -2.69 26.30
CA LEU A 84 11.97 -2.16 26.34
C LEU A 84 11.48 -1.79 24.93
N LEU A 85 12.31 -1.13 24.11
CA LEU A 85 11.97 -0.79 22.73
C LEU A 85 11.67 -2.03 21.89
N LEU A 86 12.53 -3.05 21.97
CA LEU A 86 12.33 -4.35 21.32
C LEU A 86 11.01 -4.99 21.79
N TYR A 87 10.81 -5.07 23.10
CA TYR A 87 9.64 -5.73 23.68
C TYR A 87 8.32 -5.02 23.38
N LEU A 88 8.29 -3.69 23.41
CA LEU A 88 7.11 -2.94 23.02
C LEU A 88 6.79 -3.14 21.53
N ASN A 89 7.82 -3.26 20.67
CA ASN A 89 7.62 -3.61 19.27
C ASN A 89 7.14 -5.06 19.11
N VAL A 90 7.57 -6.01 19.95
CA VAL A 90 7.01 -7.39 19.98
C VAL A 90 5.51 -7.36 20.26
N ILE A 91 5.08 -6.64 21.30
CA ILE A 91 3.65 -6.51 21.63
C ILE A 91 2.89 -5.84 20.49
N TYR A 92 3.41 -4.71 19.99
CA TYR A 92 2.76 -3.97 18.91
C TYR A 92 2.67 -4.80 17.62
N TYR A 93 3.71 -5.54 17.28
CA TYR A 93 3.74 -6.37 16.08
C TYR A 93 2.75 -7.54 16.16
N ARG A 94 2.55 -8.13 17.35
CA ARG A 94 1.52 -9.18 17.52
C ARG A 94 0.11 -8.66 17.23
N GLU A 95 -0.14 -7.39 17.52
CA GLU A 95 -1.44 -6.75 17.27
C GLU A 95 -1.59 -6.24 15.84
N PHE A 96 -0.60 -5.49 15.36
CA PHE A 96 -0.69 -4.70 14.15
C PHE A 96 0.04 -5.34 12.96
N THR A 97 0.83 -6.40 13.17
CA THR A 97 1.75 -6.97 12.17
C THR A 97 2.56 -5.87 11.46
N ASP A 98 2.97 -4.88 12.25
CA ASP A 98 3.71 -3.68 11.84
C ASP A 98 4.57 -3.19 13.01
N PHE A 99 5.45 -2.23 12.78
CA PHE A 99 6.36 -1.67 13.79
C PHE A 99 5.91 -0.29 14.28
N MET A 100 6.18 -0.01 15.56
CA MET A 100 5.84 1.28 16.16
C MET A 100 6.73 2.39 15.61
N THR A 101 6.09 3.40 15.02
CA THR A 101 6.77 4.66 14.67
C THR A 101 6.89 5.59 15.87
N ILE A 102 7.79 6.57 15.80
CA ILE A 102 7.92 7.67 16.75
C ILE A 102 6.61 8.46 16.86
N ALA A 103 5.91 8.68 15.75
CA ALA A 103 4.58 9.29 15.75
C ALA A 103 3.58 8.47 16.59
N THR A 104 3.66 7.14 16.50
CA THR A 104 2.85 6.24 17.34
C THR A 104 3.24 6.37 18.81
N MET A 105 4.53 6.25 19.15
CA MET A 105 5.02 6.31 20.54
C MET A 105 4.69 7.64 21.23
N THR A 106 4.77 8.76 20.51
CA THR A 106 4.54 10.10 21.04
C THR A 106 3.06 10.53 21.01
N GLY A 107 2.22 9.86 20.23
CA GLY A 107 0.78 10.08 20.11
C GLY A 107 -0.05 9.51 21.27
N TYR A 108 0.39 9.75 22.51
CA TYR A 108 -0.08 9.10 23.76
C TYR A 108 -1.62 9.07 23.95
N SER A 109 -2.38 10.01 23.37
CA SER A 109 -3.85 10.00 23.40
C SER A 109 -4.51 8.96 22.47
N LYS A 110 -3.85 8.57 21.37
CA LYS A 110 -4.30 7.52 20.43
C LYS A 110 -3.86 6.12 20.88
N VAL A 111 -2.67 6.01 21.47
CA VAL A 111 -2.07 4.77 21.99
C VAL A 111 -2.85 4.20 23.17
N ASN A 112 -3.34 5.07 24.08
CA ASN A 112 -4.03 4.65 25.29
C ASN A 112 -5.40 4.00 25.01
N GLN A 113 -6.06 4.30 23.88
CA GLN A 113 -7.35 3.68 23.53
C GLN A 113 -7.21 2.24 23.00
N GLY A 114 -6.05 1.85 22.44
CA GLY A 114 -5.81 0.49 21.93
C GLY A 114 -5.03 -0.42 22.87
N LEU A 115 -4.28 0.13 23.83
CA LEU A 115 -3.37 -0.65 24.70
C LEU A 115 -3.85 -0.81 26.15
N SER A 116 -4.85 -0.06 26.63
CA SER A 116 -5.20 0.02 28.06
C SER A 116 -6.02 -1.16 28.63
N GLY A 117 -6.28 -2.20 27.84
CA GLY A 117 -6.83 -3.48 28.34
C GLY A 117 -6.23 -4.73 27.68
N SER A 118 -5.80 -4.63 26.42
CA SER A 118 -5.43 -5.78 25.58
C SER A 118 -3.93 -6.09 25.56
N SER A 119 -3.06 -5.18 26.00
CA SER A 119 -1.60 -5.41 26.02
C SER A 119 -1.20 -6.63 26.87
N LEU A 120 -1.93 -6.89 27.96
CA LEU A 120 -1.72 -8.05 28.85
C LEU A 120 -2.27 -9.36 28.26
N ALA A 121 -3.22 -9.29 27.33
CA ALA A 121 -3.70 -10.45 26.58
C ALA A 121 -2.76 -10.82 25.42
N LEU A 122 -1.95 -9.87 24.98
CA LEU A 122 -0.92 -10.04 23.94
C LEU A 122 0.43 -10.51 24.50
N THR A 123 0.60 -10.57 25.83
CA THR A 123 1.82 -11.12 26.42
C THR A 123 1.76 -12.64 26.42
N ASN A 124 2.84 -13.26 25.95
CA ASN A 124 3.01 -14.70 25.95
C ASN A 124 3.94 -15.14 27.09
N PHE A 125 3.85 -16.40 27.50
CA PHE A 125 4.70 -16.92 28.58
C PHE A 125 6.20 -16.79 28.26
N HIS A 126 6.58 -16.94 26.99
CA HIS A 126 7.97 -16.82 26.55
C HIS A 126 8.52 -15.38 26.62
N ASP A 127 7.68 -14.38 26.88
CA ASP A 127 8.11 -12.98 27.00
C ASP A 127 9.07 -12.76 28.17
N VAL A 128 9.05 -13.66 29.17
CA VAL A 128 10.02 -13.66 30.26
C VAL A 128 11.47 -13.73 29.76
N PHE A 129 11.72 -14.37 28.61
CA PHE A 129 13.06 -14.49 28.04
C PHE A 129 13.62 -13.16 27.54
N TYR A 130 12.77 -12.17 27.21
CA TYR A 130 13.23 -10.82 26.89
C TYR A 130 13.78 -10.06 28.10
N TRP A 131 13.48 -10.49 29.33
CA TRP A 131 13.90 -9.78 30.54
C TRP A 131 14.84 -10.60 31.42
N LEU A 132 14.95 -11.91 31.18
CA LEU A 132 15.68 -12.86 32.01
C LEU A 132 17.16 -12.51 32.18
N ASP A 133 17.82 -12.10 31.10
CA ASP A 133 19.23 -11.73 31.10
C ASP A 133 19.51 -10.48 31.94
N ILE A 134 18.67 -9.44 31.84
CA ILE A 134 18.77 -8.22 32.63
C ILE A 134 18.64 -8.56 34.12
N VAL A 135 17.63 -9.36 34.49
CA VAL A 135 17.43 -9.80 35.87
C VAL A 135 18.64 -10.60 36.36
N ALA A 136 19.12 -11.54 35.56
CA ALA A 136 20.28 -12.36 35.89
C ALA A 136 21.55 -11.50 36.09
N ILE A 137 21.82 -10.54 35.19
CA ILE A 137 22.97 -9.64 35.28
C ILE A 137 22.88 -8.77 36.52
N LEU A 138 21.72 -8.18 36.81
CA LEU A 138 21.51 -7.37 38.01
C LEU A 138 21.74 -8.18 39.29
N VAL A 139 21.24 -9.42 39.35
CA VAL A 139 21.49 -10.34 40.47
C VAL A 139 22.98 -10.68 40.57
N LEU A 140 23.67 -10.98 39.46
CA LEU A 140 25.10 -11.28 39.47
C LEU A 140 25.96 -10.07 39.89
N MET A 141 25.54 -8.86 39.56
CA MET A 141 26.15 -7.61 40.04
C MET A 141 25.89 -7.40 41.54
N LEU A 142 24.66 -7.65 42.02
CA LEU A 142 24.27 -7.53 43.42
C LEU A 142 25.02 -8.53 44.32
N LEU A 143 25.09 -9.79 43.88
CA LEU A 143 25.83 -10.87 44.52
C LEU A 143 27.36 -10.75 44.35
N ARG A 144 27.83 -9.70 43.66
CA ARG A 144 29.25 -9.41 43.40
C ARG A 144 29.98 -10.56 42.69
N VAL A 145 29.25 -11.33 41.88
CA VAL A 145 29.84 -12.31 40.98
C VAL A 145 30.49 -11.60 39.78
N ILE A 146 29.85 -10.54 39.29
CA ILE A 146 30.42 -9.61 38.31
C ILE A 146 31.02 -8.43 39.07
N HIS A 147 32.33 -8.21 38.90
CA HIS A 147 33.06 -7.15 39.58
C HIS A 147 33.17 -5.90 38.72
N PHE A 148 33.09 -4.72 39.34
CA PHE A 148 33.22 -3.46 38.62
C PHE A 148 34.68 -3.08 38.38
N ASP A 149 35.06 -2.99 37.11
CA ASP A 149 36.36 -2.50 36.69
C ASP A 149 36.45 -0.97 36.86
N ARG A 150 37.28 -0.57 37.82
CA ARG A 150 37.56 0.84 38.11
C ARG A 150 38.43 1.49 37.03
N ARG A 151 39.13 0.72 36.20
CA ARG A 151 39.97 1.25 35.12
C ARG A 151 39.07 1.85 34.04
N ALA A 152 39.33 3.11 33.71
CA ALA A 152 38.61 3.79 32.64
C ALA A 152 39.11 3.29 31.28
N ILE A 153 38.21 3.23 30.31
CA ILE A 153 38.60 3.11 28.90
C ILE A 153 39.08 4.49 28.44
N GLY A 154 40.23 4.52 27.74
CA GLY A 154 40.76 5.74 27.14
C GLY A 154 39.81 6.26 26.06
N THR A 155 39.67 7.57 25.93
CA THR A 155 38.74 8.20 24.96
C THR A 155 39.02 7.77 23.52
N ARG A 156 40.30 7.53 23.17
CA ARG A 156 40.69 7.00 21.85
C ARG A 156 40.12 5.60 21.59
N LEU A 157 40.12 4.74 22.61
CA LEU A 157 39.58 3.39 22.50
C LEU A 157 38.04 3.42 22.48
N ALA A 158 37.41 4.27 23.29
CA ALA A 158 35.95 4.50 23.22
C ALA A 158 35.53 4.97 21.82
N PHE A 159 36.26 5.93 21.25
CA PHE A 159 36.06 6.38 19.88
C PHE A 159 36.29 5.27 18.86
N ALA A 160 37.29 4.41 19.05
CA ALA A 160 37.52 3.26 18.17
C ALA A 160 36.34 2.28 18.15
N PHE A 161 35.70 2.00 19.30
CA PHE A 161 34.49 1.16 19.35
C PHE A 161 33.30 1.81 18.62
N THR A 162 33.07 3.11 18.83
CA THR A 162 32.03 3.86 18.11
C THR A 162 32.28 3.85 16.61
N SER A 163 33.51 4.16 16.17
CA SER A 163 33.90 4.17 14.77
C SER A 163 33.81 2.79 14.12
N MET A 164 34.22 1.73 14.82
CA MET A 164 34.06 0.36 14.33
C MET A 164 32.59 0.00 14.15
N SER A 165 31.74 0.38 15.11
CA SER A 165 30.29 0.14 15.02
C SER A 165 29.66 0.86 13.84
N LEU A 166 30.09 2.10 13.54
CA LEU A 166 29.67 2.84 12.34
C LEU A 166 30.15 2.18 11.04
N VAL A 167 31.37 1.66 11.00
CA VAL A 167 31.89 0.90 9.85
C VAL A 167 31.07 -0.37 9.63
N LEU A 168 30.81 -1.13 10.69
CA LEU A 168 29.97 -2.35 10.63
C LEU A 168 28.54 -2.01 10.19
N PHE A 169 27.99 -0.89 10.66
CA PHE A 169 26.69 -0.42 10.20
C PHE A 169 26.72 -0.06 8.70
N GLY A 170 27.77 0.62 8.24
CA GLY A 170 27.97 0.91 6.81
C GLY A 170 28.08 -0.36 5.96
N VAL A 171 28.76 -1.41 6.46
CA VAL A 171 28.81 -2.72 5.79
C VAL A 171 27.43 -3.36 5.74
N ASN A 172 26.69 -3.40 6.85
CA ASN A 172 25.33 -3.92 6.90
C ASN A 172 24.43 -3.17 5.90
N LEU A 173 24.42 -1.83 5.95
CA LEU A 173 23.67 -1.00 5.01
C LEU A 173 24.07 -1.26 3.55
N SER A 174 25.36 -1.47 3.27
CA SER A 174 25.81 -1.79 1.91
C SER A 174 25.27 -3.15 1.44
N LEU A 175 25.30 -4.18 2.29
CA LEU A 175 24.75 -5.50 1.97
C LEU A 175 23.23 -5.43 1.78
N ALA A 176 22.55 -4.64 2.61
CA ALA A 176 21.12 -4.38 2.51
C ALA A 176 20.77 -3.66 1.20
N GLU A 177 21.52 -2.62 0.81
CA GLU A 177 21.33 -1.91 -0.46
C GLU A 177 21.69 -2.77 -1.69
N MET A 178 22.60 -3.74 -1.55
CA MET A 178 22.89 -4.72 -2.60
C MET A 178 21.71 -5.66 -2.86
N ASP A 179 21.03 -6.15 -1.80
CA ASP A 179 19.82 -6.97 -1.96
C ASP A 179 18.61 -6.13 -2.37
N ARG A 180 18.46 -4.94 -1.77
CA ARG A 180 17.32 -4.05 -1.96
C ARG A 180 17.79 -2.61 -2.21
N PRO A 181 18.06 -2.25 -3.47
CA PRO A 181 18.48 -0.89 -3.81
C PRO A 181 17.45 0.17 -3.41
N GLN A 182 17.95 1.29 -2.90
CA GLN A 182 17.19 2.43 -2.39
C GLN A 182 16.32 2.08 -1.16
N LEU A 183 16.81 1.22 -0.28
CA LEU A 183 16.06 0.70 0.87
C LEU A 183 15.47 1.82 1.74
N LEU A 184 16.27 2.85 2.05
CA LEU A 184 15.83 3.99 2.89
C LEU A 184 14.95 5.00 2.15
N GLY A 185 14.99 5.01 0.80
CA GLY A 185 14.18 5.89 -0.04
C GLY A 185 12.83 5.29 -0.39
N ARG A 186 12.79 3.99 -0.72
CA ARG A 186 11.61 3.21 -1.13
C ARG A 186 10.90 2.60 0.08
N THR A 187 10.53 3.42 1.06
CA THR A 187 9.86 2.94 2.27
C THR A 187 8.36 2.78 2.05
N PHE A 188 7.96 1.58 1.65
CA PHE A 188 6.56 1.18 1.49
C PHE A 188 6.02 0.33 2.64
N ASP A 189 6.88 -0.48 3.24
CA ASP A 189 6.58 -1.38 4.34
C ASP A 189 7.73 -1.33 5.36
N ARG A 190 7.38 -1.16 6.63
CA ARG A 190 8.34 -1.05 7.75
C ARG A 190 9.00 -2.39 8.05
N ASN A 191 8.36 -3.51 7.72
CA ASN A 191 8.94 -4.86 7.81
C ASN A 191 10.27 -4.95 7.04
N TYR A 192 10.37 -4.33 5.87
CA TYR A 192 11.60 -4.35 5.07
C TYR A 192 12.74 -3.66 5.81
N ILE A 193 12.53 -2.47 6.38
CA ILE A 193 13.59 -1.75 7.09
C ILE A 193 14.09 -2.57 8.27
N VAL A 194 13.18 -3.16 9.05
CA VAL A 194 13.56 -4.00 10.20
C VAL A 194 14.25 -5.30 9.76
N LYS A 195 13.80 -5.94 8.69
CA LYS A 195 14.47 -7.14 8.12
C LYS A 195 15.93 -6.86 7.77
N TYR A 196 16.20 -5.74 7.11
CA TYR A 196 17.54 -5.44 6.60
C TYR A 196 18.44 -4.75 7.62
N LEU A 197 17.90 -3.82 8.43
CA LEU A 197 18.71 -2.93 9.26
C LEU A 197 18.43 -3.04 10.76
N GLY A 198 17.35 -3.72 11.15
CA GLY A 198 16.96 -3.92 12.54
C GLY A 198 16.14 -2.79 13.15
N ILE A 199 15.62 -3.04 14.36
CA ILE A 199 14.67 -2.15 15.05
C ILE A 199 15.33 -0.84 15.48
N ASP A 200 16.58 -0.89 15.92
CA ASP A 200 17.32 0.28 16.38
C ASP A 200 17.52 1.27 15.22
N THR A 201 17.93 0.77 14.04
CA THR A 201 18.04 1.60 12.83
C THR A 201 16.70 2.12 12.36
N PHE A 202 15.66 1.27 12.33
CA PHE A 202 14.32 1.69 11.97
C PHE A 202 13.83 2.84 12.87
N THR A 203 14.00 2.71 14.18
CA THR A 203 13.58 3.73 15.17
C THR A 203 14.34 5.03 14.99
N GLY A 204 15.66 4.97 14.78
CA GLY A 204 16.48 6.16 14.50
C GLY A 204 16.12 6.84 13.18
N TYR A 205 15.91 6.06 12.11
CA TYR A 205 15.44 6.53 10.82
C TYR A 205 14.08 7.23 10.93
N ASP A 206 13.12 6.59 11.60
CA ASP A 206 11.77 7.13 11.78
C ASP A 206 11.74 8.37 12.67
N LEU A 207 12.66 8.50 13.64
CA LEU A 207 12.83 9.73 14.44
C LEU A 207 13.25 10.92 13.58
N VAL A 208 14.29 10.75 12.76
CA VAL A 208 14.77 11.81 11.86
C VAL A 208 13.66 12.20 10.87
N LYS A 209 12.97 11.20 10.30
CA LYS A 209 11.85 11.42 9.38
C LYS A 209 10.68 12.14 10.05
N SER A 210 10.29 11.71 11.24
CA SER A 210 9.19 12.31 12.02
C SER A 210 9.50 13.74 12.42
N GLN A 211 10.74 14.04 12.83
CA GLN A 211 11.16 15.41 13.13
C GLN A 211 11.10 16.30 11.89
N HIS A 212 11.61 15.82 10.75
CA HIS A 212 11.54 16.56 9.49
C HIS A 212 10.09 16.87 9.08
N ILE A 213 9.19 15.88 9.15
CA ILE A 213 7.75 16.06 8.88
C ILE A 213 7.13 17.06 9.87
N HIS A 214 7.51 17.00 11.14
CA HIS A 214 7.00 17.91 12.16
C HIS A 214 7.39 19.36 11.87
N GLU A 215 8.67 19.63 11.62
CA GLU A 215 9.19 20.96 11.27
C GLU A 215 8.51 21.51 10.01
N MET A 216 8.41 20.67 8.97
CA MET A 216 7.74 21.02 7.72
C MET A 216 6.24 21.34 7.94
N ARG A 217 5.51 20.55 8.73
CA ARG A 217 4.10 20.80 9.06
C ARG A 217 3.90 22.01 9.98
N GLN A 218 4.85 22.35 10.84
CA GLN A 218 4.80 23.58 11.65
C GLN A 218 4.94 24.83 10.76
N SER A 219 5.74 24.75 9.70
CA SER A 219 5.91 25.84 8.74
C SER A 219 4.70 26.09 7.83
N ALA A 220 3.72 25.18 7.83
CA ALA A 220 2.59 25.19 6.91
C ALA A 220 1.63 26.37 7.16
N THR A 221 1.31 27.11 6.11
CA THR A 221 0.46 28.31 6.19
C THR A 221 -0.84 28.16 5.38
N LYS A 222 -1.86 28.94 5.76
CA LYS A 222 -3.09 29.07 4.97
C LYS A 222 -2.83 29.63 3.56
N SER A 223 -1.83 30.49 3.39
CA SER A 223 -1.46 31.06 2.08
C SER A 223 -1.00 29.98 1.09
N GLU A 224 -0.36 28.91 1.56
CA GLU A 224 0.01 27.78 0.71
C GLU A 224 -1.22 27.00 0.25
N LEU A 225 -2.20 26.80 1.13
CA LEU A 225 -3.49 26.25 0.74
C LEU A 225 -4.18 27.13 -0.31
N ASP A 226 -4.13 28.46 -0.18
CA ASP A 226 -4.73 29.38 -1.14
C ASP A 226 -4.10 29.24 -2.54
N LYS A 227 -2.79 28.94 -2.63
CA LYS A 227 -2.13 28.65 -3.92
C LYS A 227 -2.66 27.36 -4.54
N VAL A 228 -2.78 26.29 -3.74
CA VAL A 228 -3.35 25.00 -4.17
C VAL A 228 -4.81 25.19 -4.64
N LYS A 229 -5.61 25.92 -3.85
CA LYS A 229 -7.00 26.20 -4.18
C LYS A 229 -7.13 27.03 -5.46
N LYS A 230 -6.31 28.08 -5.62
CA LYS A 230 -6.31 28.90 -6.83
C LYS A 230 -5.98 28.08 -8.09
N PHE A 231 -5.04 27.13 -7.97
CA PHE A 231 -4.72 26.21 -9.06
C PHE A 231 -5.91 25.30 -9.39
N THR A 232 -6.42 24.57 -8.40
CA THR A 232 -7.53 23.60 -8.59
C THR A 232 -8.82 24.27 -9.06
N ASP A 233 -9.18 25.45 -8.54
CA ASP A 233 -10.33 26.23 -9.01
C ASP A 233 -10.21 26.63 -10.50
N LYS A 234 -8.98 26.95 -10.94
CA LYS A 234 -8.69 27.32 -12.34
C LYS A 234 -8.61 26.10 -13.25
N HIS A 235 -8.15 24.97 -12.71
CA HIS A 235 -7.96 23.72 -13.45
C HIS A 235 -9.26 22.91 -13.58
N TYR A 236 -10.25 23.16 -12.71
CA TYR A 236 -11.56 22.52 -12.76
C TYR A 236 -12.19 22.53 -14.17
N ALA A 237 -12.56 21.35 -14.65
CA ALA A 237 -13.28 21.15 -15.90
C ALA A 237 -14.78 20.95 -15.63
N LYS A 238 -15.65 21.72 -16.31
CA LYS A 238 -17.10 21.59 -16.16
C LYS A 238 -17.59 20.24 -16.69
N PRO A 239 -18.50 19.52 -16.00
CA PRO A 239 -19.02 18.24 -16.48
C PRO A 239 -19.71 18.36 -17.84
N ASP A 240 -19.59 17.32 -18.66
CA ASP A 240 -20.42 17.19 -19.87
C ASP A 240 -21.90 16.99 -19.45
N PRO A 241 -22.85 17.81 -19.92
CA PRO A 241 -24.26 17.68 -19.57
C PRO A 241 -24.89 16.32 -19.91
N GLN A 242 -24.39 15.60 -20.91
CA GLN A 242 -24.91 14.29 -21.30
C GLN A 242 -24.44 13.18 -20.35
N MET A 243 -23.26 13.34 -19.76
CA MET A 243 -22.66 12.36 -18.85
C MET A 243 -23.00 12.63 -17.39
N TYR A 244 -23.25 13.90 -17.03
CA TYR A 244 -23.49 14.30 -15.65
C TYR A 244 -24.73 13.62 -15.05
N GLY A 245 -24.52 12.76 -14.05
CA GLY A 245 -25.60 12.06 -13.37
C GLY A 245 -26.15 10.84 -14.10
N ILE A 246 -25.53 10.37 -15.18
CA ILE A 246 -25.97 9.16 -15.90
C ILE A 246 -26.02 7.91 -15.01
N ALA A 247 -25.22 7.87 -13.94
CA ALA A 247 -25.17 6.81 -12.94
C ALA A 247 -25.72 7.24 -11.57
N LYS A 248 -26.48 8.33 -11.48
CA LYS A 248 -26.96 8.87 -10.20
C LYS A 248 -27.76 7.84 -9.39
N GLY A 249 -27.33 7.62 -8.15
CA GLY A 249 -28.01 6.75 -7.19
C GLY A 249 -27.74 5.25 -7.36
N ARG A 250 -26.92 4.85 -8.34
CA ARG A 250 -26.48 3.47 -8.53
C ARG A 250 -25.46 3.08 -7.46
N ASN A 251 -25.32 1.79 -7.18
CA ASN A 251 -24.15 1.32 -6.44
C ASN A 251 -22.88 1.59 -7.26
N VAL A 252 -21.75 1.77 -6.58
CA VAL A 252 -20.44 1.86 -7.21
C VAL A 252 -19.66 0.63 -6.77
N ILE A 253 -19.25 -0.17 -7.75
CA ILE A 253 -18.33 -1.30 -7.54
C ILE A 253 -17.02 -0.94 -8.24
N ILE A 254 -15.94 -0.83 -7.49
CA ILE A 254 -14.61 -0.64 -8.03
C ILE A 254 -13.90 -1.99 -8.03
N ILE A 255 -13.35 -2.35 -9.17
CA ILE A 255 -12.52 -3.53 -9.38
C ILE A 255 -11.13 -3.01 -9.73
N HIS A 256 -10.22 -3.17 -8.79
CA HIS A 256 -8.81 -2.90 -8.97
C HIS A 256 -8.15 -4.13 -9.57
N LEU A 257 -7.51 -3.98 -10.72
CA LEU A 257 -6.76 -5.04 -11.41
C LEU A 257 -5.28 -4.88 -11.09
N GLU A 258 -4.81 -5.69 -10.14
CA GLU A 258 -3.42 -5.68 -9.68
C GLU A 258 -2.44 -5.87 -10.86
N SER A 259 -1.50 -4.94 -11.00
CA SER A 259 -0.41 -4.96 -11.98
C SER A 259 -0.87 -5.16 -13.44
N PHE A 260 -2.09 -4.72 -13.78
CA PHE A 260 -2.68 -4.97 -15.10
C PHE A 260 -2.42 -3.83 -16.09
N GLN A 261 -1.77 -4.13 -17.22
CA GLN A 261 -1.44 -3.16 -18.26
C GLN A 261 -2.43 -3.23 -19.44
N GLN A 262 -2.68 -2.07 -20.08
CA GLN A 262 -3.63 -1.95 -21.19
C GLN A 262 -3.29 -2.85 -22.39
N PHE A 263 -2.02 -3.21 -22.59
CA PHE A 263 -1.62 -4.05 -23.72
C PHE A 263 -2.19 -5.47 -23.66
N LEU A 264 -2.67 -5.92 -22.50
CA LEU A 264 -3.34 -7.23 -22.33
C LEU A 264 -4.73 -7.25 -22.98
N VAL A 265 -5.40 -6.10 -23.07
CA VAL A 265 -6.71 -5.99 -23.73
C VAL A 265 -6.55 -6.33 -25.21
N ASP A 266 -7.42 -7.22 -25.71
CA ASP A 266 -7.38 -7.82 -27.05
C ASP A 266 -6.10 -8.61 -27.36
N LYS A 267 -5.23 -8.85 -26.36
CA LYS A 267 -4.00 -9.61 -26.58
C LYS A 267 -4.32 -11.08 -26.81
N LYS A 268 -3.69 -11.63 -27.84
CA LYS A 268 -3.67 -13.07 -28.11
C LYS A 268 -2.27 -13.64 -27.96
N ILE A 269 -2.19 -14.81 -27.33
CA ILE A 269 -1.01 -15.67 -27.25
C ILE A 269 -1.43 -17.04 -27.80
N ASN A 270 -0.71 -17.57 -28.78
CA ASN A 270 -1.06 -18.84 -29.43
C ASN A 270 -2.53 -18.87 -29.91
N ASP A 271 -2.99 -17.77 -30.53
CA ASP A 271 -4.38 -17.54 -30.98
C ASP A 271 -5.47 -17.52 -29.90
N GLN A 272 -5.10 -17.60 -28.62
CA GLN A 272 -6.01 -17.52 -27.49
C GLN A 272 -6.00 -16.14 -26.87
N GLU A 273 -7.18 -15.59 -26.59
CA GLU A 273 -7.29 -14.33 -25.86
C GLU A 273 -6.80 -14.50 -24.43
N VAL A 274 -5.92 -13.59 -23.99
CA VAL A 274 -5.42 -13.60 -22.61
C VAL A 274 -6.54 -13.24 -21.64
N THR A 275 -7.39 -12.27 -22.00
CA THR A 275 -8.45 -11.76 -21.12
C THR A 275 -9.80 -11.66 -21.84
N PRO A 276 -10.39 -12.79 -22.26
CA PRO A 276 -11.61 -12.80 -23.08
C PRO A 276 -12.80 -12.11 -22.41
N PHE A 277 -12.94 -12.22 -21.08
CA PHE A 277 -14.04 -11.57 -20.37
C PHE A 277 -13.89 -10.05 -20.35
N LEU A 278 -12.71 -9.53 -19.98
CA LEU A 278 -12.39 -8.11 -20.01
C LEU A 278 -12.47 -7.54 -21.44
N ASN A 279 -12.04 -8.28 -22.46
CA ASN A 279 -12.20 -7.88 -23.86
C ASN A 279 -13.69 -7.69 -24.19
N SER A 280 -14.55 -8.63 -23.76
CA SER A 280 -15.99 -8.52 -23.98
C SER A 280 -16.62 -7.29 -23.31
N LEU A 281 -16.14 -6.92 -22.11
CA LEU A 281 -16.58 -5.71 -21.42
C LEU A 281 -16.05 -4.45 -22.11
N TYR A 282 -14.80 -4.44 -22.53
CA TYR A 282 -14.13 -3.32 -23.19
C TYR A 282 -14.85 -2.90 -24.48
N HIS A 283 -15.34 -3.87 -25.26
CA HIS A 283 -16.10 -3.64 -26.49
C HIS A 283 -17.62 -3.53 -26.30
N SER A 284 -18.13 -3.61 -25.07
CA SER A 284 -19.56 -3.54 -24.79
C SER A 284 -20.13 -2.13 -24.98
N LYS A 285 -21.37 -2.06 -25.47
CA LYS A 285 -22.15 -0.82 -25.60
C LYS A 285 -22.58 -0.22 -24.25
N ASP A 286 -22.39 -0.94 -23.15
CA ASP A 286 -22.62 -0.42 -21.80
C ASP A 286 -21.35 0.13 -21.16
N THR A 287 -20.20 0.05 -21.84
CA THR A 287 -18.90 0.40 -21.28
C THR A 287 -18.33 1.67 -21.91
N TYR A 288 -17.94 2.61 -21.07
CA TYR A 288 -17.07 3.73 -21.46
C TYR A 288 -15.64 3.36 -21.09
N ALA A 289 -14.85 2.95 -22.07
CA ALA A 289 -13.46 2.52 -21.90
C ALA A 289 -12.48 3.60 -22.32
N PHE A 290 -11.24 3.59 -21.80
CA PHE A 290 -10.19 4.51 -22.17
C PHE A 290 -8.93 3.75 -22.57
N ASP A 291 -8.40 3.99 -23.78
CA ASP A 291 -7.21 3.31 -24.30
C ASP A 291 -5.92 4.10 -24.10
N ASN A 292 -6.02 5.38 -23.72
CA ASN A 292 -4.91 6.29 -23.41
C ASN A 292 -4.95 6.75 -21.95
N PHE A 293 -5.31 5.83 -21.04
CA PHE A 293 -5.26 6.04 -19.61
C PHE A 293 -3.95 5.51 -19.02
N PHE A 294 -3.29 6.29 -18.18
CA PHE A 294 -1.98 5.96 -17.62
C PHE A 294 -2.02 5.95 -16.10
N HIS A 295 -1.29 5.01 -15.49
CA HIS A 295 -1.00 5.13 -14.06
C HIS A 295 -0.06 6.31 -13.82
N GLN A 296 -0.12 6.84 -12.60
CA GLN A 296 0.70 7.98 -12.17
C GLN A 296 1.42 7.68 -10.85
N VAL A 297 1.58 6.39 -10.53
CA VAL A 297 2.13 5.94 -9.25
C VAL A 297 3.62 6.24 -9.13
N GLY A 298 4.07 6.41 -7.90
CA GLY A 298 5.49 6.46 -7.55
C GLY A 298 5.94 5.17 -6.90
N GLN A 299 6.64 5.31 -5.77
CA GLN A 299 7.13 4.18 -4.98
C GLN A 299 6.04 3.54 -4.11
N GLY A 300 4.89 4.21 -3.94
CA GLY A 300 3.75 3.69 -3.21
C GLY A 300 2.89 2.70 -4.02
N LYS A 301 3.15 2.54 -5.32
CA LYS A 301 2.54 1.48 -6.16
C LYS A 301 1.02 1.46 -6.00
N THR A 302 0.43 0.32 -5.67
CA THR A 302 -0.98 0.12 -5.34
C THR A 302 -1.53 1.21 -4.41
N SER A 303 -0.80 1.61 -3.36
CA SER A 303 -1.27 2.64 -2.41
C SER A 303 -1.30 4.05 -3.00
N ASP A 304 -0.44 4.37 -3.98
CA ASP A 304 -0.49 5.65 -4.69
C ASP A 304 -1.70 5.68 -5.65
N ALA A 305 -1.96 4.57 -6.36
CA ALA A 305 -3.13 4.39 -7.22
C ALA A 305 -4.43 4.55 -6.41
N GLU A 306 -4.51 3.90 -5.25
CA GLU A 306 -5.60 4.10 -4.29
C GLU A 306 -5.71 5.56 -3.85
N ASN A 307 -4.61 6.24 -3.48
CA ASN A 307 -4.67 7.64 -3.07
C ASN A 307 -5.27 8.53 -4.18
N MET A 308 -4.83 8.36 -5.42
CA MET A 308 -5.30 9.15 -6.56
C MET A 308 -6.76 8.88 -6.87
N LEU A 309 -7.18 7.62 -6.87
CA LEU A 309 -8.58 7.24 -7.07
C LEU A 309 -9.50 7.82 -5.99
N GLU A 310 -9.05 7.78 -4.74
CA GLU A 310 -9.88 8.17 -3.59
C GLU A 310 -9.89 9.68 -3.35
N THR A 311 -8.86 10.41 -3.78
CA THR A 311 -8.68 11.82 -3.39
C THR A 311 -8.40 12.78 -4.56
N SER A 312 -8.05 12.29 -5.75
CA SER A 312 -7.54 13.09 -6.87
C SER A 312 -6.30 13.92 -6.50
N THR A 313 -5.45 13.41 -5.61
CA THR A 313 -4.13 13.97 -5.30
C THR A 313 -3.06 12.92 -5.57
N PHE A 314 -1.86 13.35 -5.97
CA PHE A 314 -0.76 12.44 -6.26
C PHE A 314 -0.18 11.78 -5.00
N GLY A 315 0.47 10.64 -5.18
CA GLY A 315 1.39 10.07 -4.19
C GLY A 315 2.61 10.97 -3.92
N LEU A 316 3.51 10.51 -3.06
CA LEU A 316 4.72 11.26 -2.70
C LEU A 316 5.80 11.17 -3.80
N PRO A 317 6.75 12.12 -3.88
CA PRO A 317 7.90 12.01 -4.78
C PRO A 317 8.80 10.82 -4.42
N GLN A 318 8.86 10.45 -3.14
CA GLN A 318 9.59 9.31 -2.61
C GLN A 318 8.83 8.68 -1.44
N GLY A 319 8.92 7.36 -1.31
CA GLY A 319 8.15 6.56 -0.36
C GLY A 319 6.65 6.48 -0.70
N SER A 320 5.86 5.99 0.26
CA SER A 320 4.40 5.93 0.16
C SER A 320 3.73 6.98 1.06
N LEU A 321 2.73 7.66 0.49
CA LEU A 321 1.86 8.58 1.25
C LEU A 321 1.14 7.83 2.37
N PHE A 322 0.56 6.67 2.06
CA PHE A 322 -0.18 5.86 3.02
C PHE A 322 0.70 5.45 4.19
N ALA A 323 1.89 4.90 3.92
CA ALA A 323 2.80 4.41 4.95
C ALA A 323 3.44 5.54 5.80
N THR A 324 3.63 6.72 5.20
CA THR A 324 4.40 7.81 5.82
C THR A 324 3.52 8.88 6.47
N LEU A 325 2.45 9.32 5.81
CA LEU A 325 1.67 10.50 6.19
C LEU A 325 0.20 10.22 6.44
N GLY A 326 -0.33 9.13 5.87
CA GLY A 326 -1.77 8.89 5.79
C GLY A 326 -2.46 8.57 7.11
N SER A 327 -1.72 8.20 8.18
CA SER A 327 -2.30 8.05 9.52
C SER A 327 -2.72 9.38 10.17
N ASP A 328 -2.14 10.50 9.74
CA ASP A 328 -2.35 11.82 10.36
C ASP A 328 -2.84 12.90 9.39
N ASN A 329 -2.83 12.62 8.09
CA ASN A 329 -3.33 13.57 7.09
C ASN A 329 -4.86 13.68 7.13
N THR A 330 -5.35 14.91 6.96
CA THR A 330 -6.76 15.17 6.70
C THR A 330 -7.04 14.94 5.23
N PHE A 331 -8.10 14.20 4.90
CA PHE A 331 -8.49 13.92 3.52
C PHE A 331 -9.89 14.42 3.17
N GLN A 332 -10.11 14.59 1.87
CA GLN A 332 -11.42 14.81 1.25
C GLN A 332 -11.69 13.67 0.26
N ALA A 333 -11.89 12.47 0.79
CA ALA A 333 -11.89 11.24 -0.01
C ALA A 333 -13.29 10.80 -0.49
N ALA A 334 -13.34 10.01 -1.56
CA ALA A 334 -14.55 9.46 -2.17
C ALA A 334 -15.53 8.83 -1.16
N PRO A 335 -15.15 7.91 -0.27
CA PRO A 335 -16.09 7.30 0.68
C PRO A 335 -16.77 8.33 1.59
N ALA A 336 -16.02 9.32 2.09
CA ALA A 336 -16.59 10.40 2.89
C ALA A 336 -17.48 11.35 2.07
N ILE A 337 -17.06 11.69 0.84
CA ILE A 337 -17.83 12.56 -0.06
C ILE A 337 -19.18 11.88 -0.40
N LEU A 338 -19.15 10.64 -0.87
CA LEU A 338 -20.34 9.90 -1.29
C LEU A 338 -21.28 9.62 -0.12
N ASN A 339 -20.75 9.29 1.07
CA ASN A 339 -21.56 9.12 2.27
C ASN A 339 -22.30 10.41 2.64
N GLN A 340 -21.60 11.54 2.73
CA GLN A 340 -22.20 12.80 3.17
C GLN A 340 -23.10 13.47 2.12
N ARG A 341 -22.81 13.26 0.83
CA ARG A 341 -23.58 13.88 -0.28
C ARG A 341 -24.79 13.06 -0.69
N ALA A 342 -24.70 11.74 -0.62
CA ALA A 342 -25.70 10.85 -1.21
C ALA A 342 -25.97 9.58 -0.39
N GLY A 343 -25.45 9.48 0.84
CA GLY A 343 -25.82 8.41 1.78
C GLY A 343 -25.19 7.05 1.47
N TYR A 344 -24.10 7.00 0.71
CA TYR A 344 -23.47 5.74 0.33
C TYR A 344 -22.85 5.01 1.53
N THR A 345 -23.01 3.69 1.56
CA THR A 345 -22.24 2.81 2.45
C THR A 345 -20.89 2.48 1.81
N SER A 346 -19.75 2.66 2.50
CA SER A 346 -18.43 2.39 1.90
C SER A 346 -17.75 1.13 2.44
N ALA A 347 -17.16 0.31 1.57
CA ALA A 347 -16.46 -0.92 1.95
C ALA A 347 -15.24 -1.20 1.04
N VAL A 348 -14.18 -1.77 1.62
CA VAL A 348 -13.06 -2.38 0.87
C VAL A 348 -13.02 -3.88 1.15
N PHE A 349 -12.74 -4.68 0.12
CA PHE A 349 -12.52 -6.12 0.16
C PHE A 349 -11.11 -6.41 -0.34
N HIS A 350 -10.30 -7.09 0.46
CA HIS A 350 -8.93 -7.44 0.08
C HIS A 350 -8.45 -8.70 0.79
N GLY A 351 -7.75 -9.57 0.05
CA GLY A 351 -7.25 -10.85 0.54
C GLY A 351 -5.95 -10.78 1.36
N ASN A 352 -5.43 -9.58 1.65
CA ASN A 352 -4.20 -9.38 2.43
C ASN A 352 -4.50 -8.74 3.79
N VAL A 353 -3.51 -8.77 4.70
CA VAL A 353 -3.59 -8.21 6.06
C VAL A 353 -3.87 -6.71 6.04
N ALA A 354 -4.69 -6.25 6.97
CA ALA A 354 -5.15 -4.85 7.00
C ALA A 354 -4.01 -3.81 7.17
N SER A 355 -2.88 -4.20 7.78
CA SER A 355 -1.75 -3.31 8.03
C SER A 355 -0.83 -3.12 6.82
N PHE A 356 -0.94 -3.97 5.79
CA PHE A 356 -0.14 -3.80 4.58
C PHE A 356 -0.46 -2.45 3.92
N TRP A 357 0.58 -1.73 3.49
CA TRP A 357 0.49 -0.32 3.08
C TRP A 357 -0.10 0.63 4.13
N ASN A 358 -0.22 0.25 5.42
CA ASN A 358 -0.86 1.05 6.47
C ASN A 358 -2.36 1.35 6.22
N ARG A 359 -3.06 0.50 5.44
CA ARG A 359 -4.46 0.72 5.05
C ARG A 359 -5.42 0.85 6.23
N ASN A 360 -5.24 0.02 7.26
CA ASN A 360 -6.05 0.05 8.48
C ASN A 360 -6.13 1.44 9.15
N ASN A 361 -5.08 2.24 9.07
CA ASN A 361 -5.06 3.59 9.61
C ASN A 361 -5.54 4.63 8.59
N VAL A 362 -5.10 4.50 7.34
CA VAL A 362 -5.41 5.47 6.27
C VAL A 362 -6.89 5.46 5.94
N TYR A 363 -7.50 4.28 5.79
CA TYR A 363 -8.92 4.13 5.45
C TYR A 363 -9.85 4.79 6.48
N LYS A 364 -9.46 4.84 7.76
CA LYS A 364 -10.20 5.56 8.81
C LYS A 364 -10.19 7.06 8.55
N ASN A 365 -9.07 7.61 8.09
CA ASN A 365 -8.94 9.01 7.69
C ASN A 365 -9.64 9.31 6.34
N LEU A 366 -9.73 8.35 5.42
CA LEU A 366 -10.54 8.48 4.20
C LEU A 366 -12.05 8.41 4.48
N GLY A 367 -12.46 7.73 5.55
CA GLY A 367 -13.85 7.56 5.93
C GLY A 367 -14.52 6.31 5.36
N TYR A 368 -13.73 5.26 5.09
CA TYR A 368 -14.27 3.95 4.76
C TYR A 368 -14.97 3.34 5.98
N GLN A 369 -16.22 2.94 5.82
CA GLN A 369 -16.98 2.36 6.92
C GLN A 369 -16.56 0.92 7.20
N TYR A 370 -16.36 0.10 6.17
CA TYR A 370 -15.95 -1.30 6.29
C TYR A 370 -14.62 -1.57 5.60
N PHE A 371 -13.82 -2.44 6.20
CA PHE A 371 -12.65 -3.05 5.56
C PHE A 371 -12.66 -4.55 5.89
N PHE A 372 -12.94 -5.36 4.88
CA PHE A 372 -12.92 -6.82 4.93
C PHE A 372 -11.57 -7.28 4.39
N ASP A 373 -10.56 -7.29 5.26
CA ASP A 373 -9.19 -7.74 5.00
C ASP A 373 -9.05 -9.27 5.15
N ALA A 374 -7.84 -9.82 5.04
CA ALA A 374 -7.53 -11.24 5.19
C ALA A 374 -8.21 -11.91 6.41
N SER A 375 -8.40 -11.17 7.52
CA SER A 375 -9.07 -11.69 8.72
C SER A 375 -10.54 -12.15 8.52
N TYR A 376 -11.16 -11.79 7.40
CA TYR A 376 -12.52 -12.15 7.03
C TYR A 376 -12.60 -13.36 6.07
N TYR A 377 -11.47 -13.92 5.67
CA TYR A 377 -11.41 -15.02 4.70
C TYR A 377 -10.66 -16.22 5.26
N ASP A 378 -10.83 -17.38 4.62
CA ASP A 378 -9.97 -18.53 4.86
C ASP A 378 -8.75 -18.45 3.95
N THR A 379 -7.62 -18.01 4.50
CA THR A 379 -6.35 -17.85 3.76
C THR A 379 -5.38 -19.01 4.03
N SER A 380 -5.89 -20.15 4.50
CA SER A 380 -5.05 -21.29 4.89
C SER A 380 -4.53 -22.07 3.69
N GLY A 381 -3.36 -22.69 3.87
CA GLY A 381 -2.73 -23.58 2.90
C GLY A 381 -2.49 -22.92 1.54
N ASP A 382 -3.05 -23.53 0.51
CA ASP A 382 -2.97 -23.16 -0.92
C ASP A 382 -3.97 -22.08 -1.34
N LYS A 383 -4.96 -21.75 -0.52
CA LYS A 383 -5.99 -20.72 -0.83
C LYS A 383 -5.41 -19.32 -1.02
N ALA A 384 -4.23 -19.06 -0.46
CA ALA A 384 -3.52 -17.79 -0.57
C ALA A 384 -2.21 -17.97 -1.36
N THR A 385 -1.80 -16.91 -2.05
CA THR A 385 -0.43 -16.73 -2.54
C THR A 385 0.44 -16.14 -1.43
N GLY A 386 1.70 -15.80 -1.73
CA GLY A 386 2.57 -15.08 -0.79
C GLY A 386 2.06 -13.67 -0.42
N TYR A 387 1.14 -13.09 -1.19
CA TYR A 387 0.63 -11.73 -0.98
C TYR A 387 -0.81 -11.66 -0.47
N GLY A 388 -1.60 -12.74 -0.57
CA GLY A 388 -3.01 -12.69 -0.20
C GLY A 388 -3.83 -13.84 -0.76
N LEU A 389 -5.11 -13.88 -0.39
CA LEU A 389 -6.08 -14.81 -0.94
C LEU A 389 -6.15 -14.74 -2.48
N LYS A 390 -6.26 -15.89 -3.15
CA LYS A 390 -6.45 -15.98 -4.61
C LYS A 390 -7.78 -15.33 -5.04
N ASP A 391 -7.79 -14.72 -6.23
CA ASP A 391 -8.86 -13.79 -6.62
C ASP A 391 -10.22 -14.46 -6.84
N LYS A 392 -10.28 -15.70 -7.36
CA LYS A 392 -11.55 -16.47 -7.44
C LYS A 392 -12.18 -16.62 -6.05
N LEU A 393 -11.37 -16.97 -5.05
CA LEU A 393 -11.81 -17.10 -3.66
C LEU A 393 -12.15 -15.73 -3.04
N LEU A 394 -11.37 -14.68 -3.34
CA LEU A 394 -11.66 -13.31 -2.89
C LEU A 394 -13.06 -12.86 -3.32
N PHE A 395 -13.39 -13.00 -4.60
CA PHE A 395 -14.71 -12.59 -5.09
C PHE A 395 -15.83 -13.47 -4.54
N LYS A 396 -15.65 -14.80 -4.56
CA LYS A 396 -16.61 -15.77 -4.01
C LYS A 396 -16.93 -15.46 -2.55
N ASP A 397 -15.91 -15.38 -1.70
CA ASP A 397 -16.11 -15.28 -0.26
C ASP A 397 -16.52 -13.88 0.18
N SER A 398 -16.32 -12.87 -0.67
CA SER A 398 -16.77 -11.51 -0.40
C SER A 398 -18.29 -11.34 -0.51
N VAL A 399 -18.99 -12.17 -1.28
CA VAL A 399 -20.44 -11.96 -1.51
C VAL A 399 -21.26 -12.07 -0.22
N LYS A 400 -20.80 -12.89 0.73
CA LYS A 400 -21.46 -13.04 2.04
C LYS A 400 -21.48 -11.73 2.83
N TYR A 401 -20.49 -10.86 2.62
CA TYR A 401 -20.37 -9.55 3.21
C TYR A 401 -21.07 -8.48 2.38
N LEU A 402 -20.84 -8.48 1.06
CA LEU A 402 -21.45 -7.54 0.12
C LEU A 402 -22.98 -7.55 0.22
N GLN A 403 -23.59 -8.74 0.34
CA GLN A 403 -25.04 -8.87 0.37
C GLN A 403 -25.70 -8.14 1.55
N ASN A 404 -24.97 -7.87 2.63
CA ASN A 404 -25.46 -7.25 3.86
C ASN A 404 -25.23 -5.71 3.90
N LEU A 405 -24.50 -5.15 2.93
CA LEU A 405 -24.27 -3.71 2.86
C LEU A 405 -25.53 -2.97 2.43
N GLN A 406 -25.81 -1.81 3.02
CA GLN A 406 -26.96 -1.00 2.65
C GLN A 406 -26.68 -0.25 1.33
N GLN A 407 -27.58 -0.37 0.37
CA GLN A 407 -27.51 0.35 -0.90
C GLN A 407 -28.03 1.81 -0.79
N PRO A 408 -27.51 2.77 -1.59
CA PRO A 408 -26.39 2.56 -2.50
C PRO A 408 -25.07 2.37 -1.73
N PHE A 409 -24.18 1.52 -2.23
CA PHE A 409 -22.84 1.33 -1.65
C PHE A 409 -21.74 1.75 -2.61
N TYR A 410 -20.57 2.05 -2.04
CA TYR A 410 -19.29 2.28 -2.71
C TYR A 410 -18.33 1.19 -2.23
N ALA A 411 -18.21 0.13 -3.02
CA ALA A 411 -17.48 -1.09 -2.67
C ALA A 411 -16.26 -1.27 -3.57
N LYS A 412 -15.07 -1.36 -2.99
CA LYS A 412 -13.82 -1.58 -3.72
C LYS A 412 -13.25 -2.97 -3.46
N PHE A 413 -12.93 -3.70 -4.52
CA PHE A 413 -12.29 -5.00 -4.49
C PHE A 413 -10.85 -4.82 -4.98
N ILE A 414 -9.88 -5.17 -4.13
CA ILE A 414 -8.45 -5.10 -4.43
C ILE A 414 -7.95 -6.53 -4.64
N THR A 415 -7.71 -6.89 -5.89
CA THR A 415 -7.19 -8.22 -6.29
C THR A 415 -5.72 -8.37 -5.90
N VAL A 416 -5.20 -9.61 -5.92
CA VAL A 416 -3.83 -9.91 -5.45
C VAL A 416 -3.08 -10.91 -6.33
N THR A 417 -3.76 -11.82 -7.02
CA THR A 417 -3.09 -12.98 -7.66
C THR A 417 -2.14 -12.57 -8.77
N ASN A 418 -2.49 -11.55 -9.54
CA ASN A 418 -1.66 -11.02 -10.64
C ASN A 418 -0.52 -10.12 -10.14
N HIS A 419 0.21 -10.54 -9.10
CA HIS A 419 1.30 -9.77 -8.50
C HIS A 419 2.64 -10.45 -8.75
N PHE A 420 3.70 -9.67 -9.02
CA PHE A 420 5.06 -10.16 -9.21
C PHE A 420 5.50 -11.06 -8.02
N PRO A 421 6.14 -12.22 -8.24
CA PRO A 421 6.68 -12.74 -9.51
C PRO A 421 5.69 -13.55 -10.37
N TYR A 422 4.38 -13.39 -10.17
CA TYR A 422 3.30 -14.05 -10.92
C TYR A 422 3.25 -15.56 -10.69
N ASP A 423 3.56 -15.99 -9.47
CA ASP A 423 3.43 -17.40 -9.08
C ASP A 423 1.95 -17.80 -8.97
N LEU A 424 1.63 -18.93 -9.57
CA LEU A 424 0.32 -19.57 -9.50
C LEU A 424 0.50 -21.09 -9.40
N ASP A 425 -0.24 -21.73 -8.51
CA ASP A 425 -0.18 -23.18 -8.30
C ASP A 425 -0.69 -23.90 -9.57
N ASP A 426 -0.14 -25.09 -9.90
CA ASP A 426 -0.42 -25.75 -11.18
C ASP A 426 -1.90 -26.14 -11.37
N GLU A 427 -2.61 -26.39 -10.27
CA GLU A 427 -4.04 -26.75 -10.29
C GLU A 427 -4.97 -25.57 -10.62
N ASP A 428 -4.51 -24.33 -10.45
CA ASP A 428 -5.26 -23.12 -10.80
C ASP A 428 -5.10 -22.71 -12.27
N LYS A 429 -4.05 -23.21 -12.93
CA LYS A 429 -3.75 -22.84 -14.31
C LYS A 429 -4.83 -23.41 -15.22
N ASP A 430 -5.36 -22.60 -16.12
CA ASP A 430 -6.25 -23.11 -17.16
C ASP A 430 -5.45 -24.04 -18.08
N PRO A 431 -5.74 -25.36 -18.11
CA PRO A 431 -5.01 -26.30 -18.95
C PRO A 431 -5.18 -26.00 -20.45
N ASN A 432 -6.19 -25.19 -20.81
CA ASN A 432 -6.43 -24.76 -22.18
C ASN A 432 -5.69 -23.47 -22.53
N PHE A 433 -5.13 -22.71 -21.59
CA PHE A 433 -4.39 -21.49 -21.88
C PHE A 433 -2.88 -21.74 -21.89
N GLN A 434 -2.26 -21.58 -23.05
CA GLN A 434 -0.80 -21.70 -23.18
C GLN A 434 -0.15 -20.32 -23.25
N THR A 435 0.72 -20.03 -22.28
CA THR A 435 1.49 -18.79 -22.28
C THR A 435 2.60 -18.77 -23.34
N THR A 436 3.35 -17.67 -23.38
CA THR A 436 4.52 -17.47 -24.23
C THR A 436 5.76 -18.19 -23.68
N ASN A 437 6.86 -18.14 -24.42
CA ASN A 437 8.15 -18.71 -24.03
C ASN A 437 9.25 -17.71 -24.38
N THR A 438 9.28 -16.61 -23.64
CA THR A 438 10.18 -15.47 -23.89
C THR A 438 11.59 -15.72 -23.34
N GLY A 439 11.75 -16.75 -22.50
CA GLY A 439 12.99 -17.00 -21.74
C GLY A 439 13.04 -16.26 -20.41
N ASP A 440 12.02 -15.47 -20.07
CA ASP A 440 11.82 -14.84 -18.77
C ASP A 440 10.52 -15.38 -18.14
N SER A 441 10.66 -16.19 -17.09
CA SER A 441 9.53 -16.84 -16.44
C SER A 441 8.54 -15.84 -15.83
N ASN A 442 8.97 -14.64 -15.44
CA ASN A 442 8.04 -13.63 -14.90
C ASN A 442 7.15 -13.08 -16.01
N VAL A 443 7.71 -12.84 -17.20
CA VAL A 443 6.94 -12.39 -18.36
C VAL A 443 6.00 -13.49 -18.84
N ASP A 444 6.48 -14.74 -18.88
CA ASP A 444 5.67 -15.89 -19.29
C ASP A 444 4.52 -16.13 -18.29
N ASN A 445 4.79 -16.09 -16.98
CA ASN A 445 3.76 -16.28 -15.95
C ASN A 445 2.76 -15.12 -15.85
N TYR A 446 3.15 -13.89 -16.21
CA TYR A 446 2.27 -12.72 -16.19
C TYR A 446 0.98 -12.93 -17.00
N PHE A 447 1.08 -13.57 -18.17
CA PHE A 447 -0.11 -13.87 -18.98
C PHE A 447 -1.01 -14.93 -18.33
N VAL A 448 -0.42 -15.87 -17.58
CA VAL A 448 -1.17 -16.93 -16.86
C VAL A 448 -1.97 -16.32 -15.72
N THR A 449 -1.34 -15.48 -14.89
CA THR A 449 -2.03 -14.83 -13.77
C THR A 449 -3.02 -13.77 -14.24
N ALA A 450 -2.75 -13.08 -15.36
CA ALA A 450 -3.72 -12.17 -15.99
C ALA A 450 -4.94 -12.93 -16.50
N HIS A 451 -4.76 -14.12 -17.08
CA HIS A 451 -5.86 -14.99 -17.51
C HIS A 451 -6.70 -15.48 -16.32
N TYR A 452 -6.04 -15.90 -15.22
CA TYR A 452 -6.74 -16.28 -13.99
C TYR A 452 -7.55 -15.12 -13.39
N LEU A 453 -6.98 -13.92 -13.38
CA LEU A 453 -7.68 -12.70 -12.95
C LEU A 453 -8.92 -12.45 -13.83
N ASP A 454 -8.80 -12.56 -15.15
CA ASP A 454 -9.94 -12.43 -16.08
C ASP A 454 -11.08 -13.42 -15.77
N GLN A 455 -10.74 -14.70 -15.54
CA GLN A 455 -11.69 -15.74 -15.15
C GLN A 455 -12.40 -15.39 -13.83
N SER A 456 -11.65 -14.91 -12.82
CA SER A 456 -12.23 -14.52 -11.52
C SER A 456 -13.25 -13.38 -11.65
N LEU A 457 -13.03 -12.45 -12.58
CA LEU A 457 -13.97 -11.38 -12.88
C LEU A 457 -15.21 -11.89 -13.61
N ALA A 458 -15.05 -12.83 -14.54
CA ALA A 458 -16.18 -13.46 -15.21
C ALA A 458 -17.14 -14.11 -14.20
N GLU A 459 -16.60 -14.84 -13.22
CA GLU A 459 -17.38 -15.44 -12.12
C GLU A 459 -18.10 -14.37 -11.28
N PHE A 460 -17.40 -13.30 -10.89
CA PHE A 460 -17.99 -12.23 -10.10
C PHE A 460 -19.11 -11.51 -10.85
N PHE A 461 -18.92 -11.20 -12.14
CA PHE A 461 -19.96 -10.56 -12.95
C PHE A 461 -21.17 -11.47 -13.17
N ASN A 462 -20.97 -12.79 -13.29
CA ASN A 462 -22.07 -13.75 -13.35
C ASN A 462 -22.92 -13.69 -12.07
N TYR A 463 -22.29 -13.64 -10.90
CA TYR A 463 -22.99 -13.42 -9.63
C TYR A 463 -23.73 -12.07 -9.60
N LEU A 464 -23.09 -10.96 -10.00
CA LEU A 464 -23.72 -9.64 -10.01
C LEU A 464 -24.96 -9.60 -10.92
N LYS A 465 -24.90 -10.28 -12.08
CA LYS A 465 -26.04 -10.41 -13.01
C LYS A 465 -27.14 -11.27 -12.40
N LYS A 466 -26.80 -12.44 -11.86
CA LYS A 466 -27.77 -13.38 -11.27
C LYS A 466 -28.52 -12.79 -10.07
N THR A 467 -27.85 -11.91 -9.30
CA THR A 467 -28.46 -11.25 -8.13
C THR A 467 -29.13 -9.92 -8.44
N GLY A 468 -29.11 -9.44 -9.69
CA GLY A 468 -29.68 -8.16 -10.12
C GLY A 468 -28.89 -6.92 -9.70
N VAL A 469 -27.72 -7.10 -9.06
CA VAL A 469 -26.84 -6.01 -8.63
C VAL A 469 -26.21 -5.31 -9.83
N TYR A 470 -25.86 -6.06 -10.89
CA TYR A 470 -25.27 -5.53 -12.12
C TYR A 470 -26.09 -4.38 -12.71
N ASP A 471 -27.41 -4.57 -12.86
CA ASP A 471 -28.31 -3.61 -13.51
C ASP A 471 -28.45 -2.27 -12.76
N HIS A 472 -28.16 -2.27 -11.46
CA HIS A 472 -28.31 -1.14 -10.54
C HIS A 472 -26.96 -0.56 -10.07
N SER A 473 -25.87 -0.93 -10.75
CA SER A 473 -24.53 -0.49 -10.41
C SER A 473 -23.89 0.30 -11.56
N ILE A 474 -22.90 1.12 -11.22
CA ILE A 474 -21.79 1.48 -12.09
C ILE A 474 -20.59 0.66 -11.62
N ILE A 475 -19.97 -0.09 -12.52
CA ILE A 475 -18.79 -0.89 -12.22
C ILE A 475 -17.59 -0.19 -12.86
N MET A 476 -16.71 0.32 -12.03
CA MET A 476 -15.45 0.92 -12.45
C MET A 476 -14.36 -0.14 -12.37
N ILE A 477 -13.66 -0.39 -13.48
CA ILE A 477 -12.53 -1.32 -13.55
C ILE A 477 -11.30 -0.52 -13.92
N TYR A 478 -10.20 -0.70 -13.20
CA TYR A 478 -8.94 -0.05 -13.54
C TYR A 478 -7.73 -0.92 -13.21
N GLY A 479 -6.67 -0.81 -14.01
CA GLY A 479 -5.34 -1.29 -13.63
C GLY A 479 -4.62 -0.22 -12.82
N ASP A 480 -3.84 -0.63 -11.83
CA ASP A 480 -3.24 0.30 -10.87
C ASP A 480 -1.83 0.75 -11.26
N HIS A 481 -1.00 -0.15 -11.78
CA HIS A 481 0.30 0.18 -12.33
C HIS A 481 0.84 -0.89 -13.30
N TYR A 482 2.02 -0.65 -13.85
CA TYR A 482 2.74 -1.64 -14.65
C TYR A 482 3.03 -2.91 -13.85
N GLY A 483 2.84 -4.08 -14.46
CA GLY A 483 3.32 -5.35 -13.93
C GLY A 483 4.75 -5.63 -14.35
N ILE A 484 4.99 -5.64 -15.66
CA ILE A 484 6.33 -5.86 -16.22
C ILE A 484 7.14 -4.58 -16.09
N SER A 485 8.31 -4.66 -15.44
CA SER A 485 9.14 -3.49 -15.23
C SER A 485 10.03 -3.21 -16.45
N ASN A 486 10.68 -2.05 -16.45
CA ASN A 486 11.56 -1.66 -17.56
C ASN A 486 12.73 -2.64 -17.78
N SER A 487 13.17 -3.39 -16.76
CA SER A 487 14.22 -4.41 -16.92
C SER A 487 13.75 -5.68 -17.63
N GLU A 488 12.48 -6.07 -17.44
CA GLU A 488 11.91 -7.28 -18.07
C GLU A 488 11.22 -6.97 -19.42
N ASN A 489 10.91 -5.70 -19.69
CA ASN A 489 10.26 -5.27 -20.93
C ASN A 489 10.97 -5.71 -22.23
N PRO A 490 12.31 -5.79 -22.33
CA PRO A 490 12.97 -6.36 -23.51
C PRO A 490 12.56 -7.81 -23.81
N SER A 491 12.30 -8.64 -22.79
CA SER A 491 11.80 -10.01 -22.96
C SER A 491 10.37 -10.03 -23.50
N LEU A 492 9.55 -9.03 -23.14
CA LEU A 492 8.19 -8.83 -23.65
C LEU A 492 8.16 -8.32 -25.11
N ALA A 493 9.26 -7.77 -25.63
CA ALA A 493 9.28 -7.10 -26.93
C ALA A 493 8.78 -7.98 -28.08
N SER A 494 9.24 -9.24 -28.13
CA SER A 494 8.87 -10.20 -29.18
C SER A 494 7.36 -10.48 -29.19
N VAL A 495 6.77 -10.61 -28.00
CA VAL A 495 5.34 -10.80 -27.80
C VAL A 495 4.56 -9.61 -28.35
N LEU A 496 5.08 -8.39 -28.23
CA LEU A 496 4.46 -7.16 -28.75
C LEU A 496 4.78 -6.90 -30.23
N GLY A 497 5.40 -7.84 -30.94
CA GLY A 497 5.79 -7.67 -32.34
C GLY A 497 6.92 -6.65 -32.53
N LYS A 498 7.74 -6.42 -31.50
CA LYS A 498 8.91 -5.54 -31.51
C LYS A 498 10.20 -6.33 -31.35
N ASN A 499 11.31 -5.74 -31.77
CA ASN A 499 12.63 -6.30 -31.53
C ASN A 499 13.20 -5.72 -30.23
N ALA A 500 13.69 -6.59 -29.33
CA ALA A 500 14.34 -6.21 -28.07
C ALA A 500 15.54 -5.27 -28.27
N ASP A 501 16.33 -5.46 -29.35
CA ASP A 501 17.49 -4.61 -29.68
C ASP A 501 17.10 -3.15 -29.98
N ASN A 502 15.85 -2.93 -30.37
CA ASN A 502 15.29 -1.62 -30.69
C ASN A 502 14.38 -1.08 -29.59
N TRP A 503 14.36 -1.72 -28.41
CA TRP A 503 13.53 -1.29 -27.29
C TRP A 503 14.03 0.04 -26.72
N THR A 504 13.13 1.02 -26.61
CA THR A 504 13.48 2.39 -26.20
C THR A 504 12.74 2.83 -24.94
N ASP A 505 13.21 3.92 -24.33
CA ASP A 505 12.49 4.60 -23.25
C ASP A 505 11.06 5.00 -23.66
N PHE A 506 10.84 5.32 -24.93
CA PHE A 506 9.50 5.59 -25.45
C PHE A 506 8.60 4.36 -25.34
N ASP A 507 9.11 3.17 -25.67
CA ASP A 507 8.35 1.92 -25.56
C ASP A 507 7.97 1.65 -24.10
N ASN A 508 8.92 1.83 -23.17
CA ASN A 508 8.66 1.75 -21.72
C ASN A 508 7.55 2.72 -21.28
N ALA A 509 7.61 3.98 -21.74
CA ALA A 509 6.60 4.99 -21.40
C ALA A 509 5.21 4.64 -21.98
N GLN A 510 5.15 4.07 -23.20
CA GLN A 510 3.87 3.67 -23.78
C GLN A 510 3.24 2.47 -23.05
N LEU A 511 4.05 1.60 -22.45
CA LEU A 511 3.60 0.49 -21.61
C LEU A 511 3.07 0.91 -20.23
N GLN A 512 3.18 2.19 -19.85
CA GLN A 512 2.59 2.69 -18.60
C GLN A 512 1.07 2.87 -18.68
N ARG A 513 0.44 2.53 -19.82
CA ARG A 513 -1.01 2.50 -19.94
C ARG A 513 -1.60 1.36 -19.12
N VAL A 514 -2.66 1.67 -18.41
CA VAL A 514 -3.48 0.73 -17.64
C VAL A 514 -4.94 0.91 -18.07
N PRO A 515 -5.79 -0.13 -18.03
CA PRO A 515 -7.17 0.02 -18.43
C PRO A 515 -7.92 0.93 -17.46
N LEU A 516 -8.91 1.66 -17.99
CA LEU A 516 -9.98 2.27 -17.22
C LEU A 516 -11.29 2.04 -17.97
N MET A 517 -12.29 1.48 -17.28
CA MET A 517 -13.61 1.20 -17.82
C MET A 517 -14.68 1.60 -16.81
N PHE A 518 -15.71 2.30 -17.27
CA PHE A 518 -16.96 2.50 -16.55
C PHE A 518 -18.07 1.71 -17.24
N VAL A 519 -18.42 0.55 -16.67
CA VAL A 519 -19.55 -0.27 -17.12
C VAL A 519 -20.81 0.26 -16.45
N ILE A 520 -21.74 0.79 -17.25
CA ILE A 520 -23.00 1.37 -16.77
C ILE A 520 -24.15 0.67 -17.51
N PRO A 521 -24.63 -0.47 -16.99
CA PRO A 521 -25.72 -1.21 -17.63
C PRO A 521 -26.99 -0.38 -17.71
N ASN A 522 -27.75 -0.55 -18.79
CA ASN A 522 -29.00 0.17 -19.02
C ASN A 522 -28.81 1.71 -19.06
N SER A 523 -27.64 2.19 -19.51
CA SER A 523 -27.34 3.62 -19.71
C SER A 523 -27.74 4.18 -21.07
N GLY A 524 -28.39 3.36 -21.91
CA GLY A 524 -28.80 3.72 -23.28
C GLY A 524 -27.99 3.06 -24.39
N GLY A 525 -26.96 2.26 -24.05
CA GLY A 525 -26.16 1.53 -25.04
C GLY A 525 -25.27 2.43 -25.90
N HIS A 526 -24.76 3.50 -25.29
CA HIS A 526 -23.91 4.52 -25.94
C HIS A 526 -22.47 4.50 -25.42
N GLY A 527 -22.04 3.40 -24.78
CA GLY A 527 -20.66 3.15 -24.44
C GLY A 527 -19.76 3.14 -25.68
N TYR A 528 -18.50 3.52 -25.50
CA TYR A 528 -17.49 3.60 -26.54
C TYR A 528 -16.09 3.55 -25.94
N ILE A 529 -15.10 3.26 -26.78
CA ILE A 529 -13.68 3.36 -26.46
C ILE A 529 -13.24 4.80 -26.74
N SER A 530 -12.86 5.51 -25.69
CA SER A 530 -12.38 6.88 -25.71
C SER A 530 -10.87 6.94 -25.91
N HIS A 531 -10.44 7.80 -26.83
CA HIS A 531 -9.02 8.08 -27.09
C HIS A 531 -8.47 9.28 -26.31
N THR A 532 -9.26 9.79 -25.35
CA THR A 532 -8.82 10.86 -24.44
C THR A 532 -7.65 10.39 -23.59
N TYR A 533 -6.58 11.18 -23.57
CA TYR A 533 -5.43 10.94 -22.69
C TYR A 533 -5.77 11.42 -21.28
N GLY A 534 -5.64 10.54 -20.28
CA GLY A 534 -5.91 10.86 -18.87
C GLY A 534 -5.08 9.99 -17.92
N GLY A 535 -5.15 10.29 -16.63
CA GLY A 535 -4.48 9.50 -15.59
C GLY A 535 -5.32 9.29 -14.33
N GLU A 536 -4.78 8.54 -13.37
CA GLU A 536 -5.47 8.14 -12.13
C GLU A 536 -6.05 9.30 -11.32
N VAL A 537 -5.43 10.49 -11.34
CA VAL A 537 -6.00 11.66 -10.65
C VAL A 537 -7.33 12.11 -11.24
N ASP A 538 -7.62 11.80 -12.50
CA ASP A 538 -8.85 12.19 -13.22
C ASP A 538 -10.05 11.31 -12.87
N VAL A 539 -9.83 10.17 -12.21
CA VAL A 539 -10.88 9.18 -11.91
C VAL A 539 -11.95 9.74 -10.99
N LEU A 540 -11.56 10.32 -9.85
CA LEU A 540 -12.51 10.81 -8.85
C LEU A 540 -13.45 11.90 -9.38
N PRO A 541 -12.97 12.99 -10.02
CA PRO A 541 -13.86 13.99 -10.58
C PRO A 541 -14.79 13.41 -11.64
N THR A 542 -14.30 12.48 -12.48
CA THR A 542 -15.11 11.75 -13.47
C THR A 542 -16.23 10.95 -12.79
N LEU A 543 -15.89 10.11 -11.82
CA LEU A 543 -16.86 9.28 -11.08
C LEU A 543 -17.90 10.15 -10.35
N LEU A 544 -17.47 11.22 -9.66
CA LEU A 544 -18.40 12.12 -8.98
C LEU A 544 -19.38 12.76 -9.97
N HIS A 545 -18.92 13.19 -11.14
CA HIS A 545 -19.79 13.75 -12.17
C HIS A 545 -20.75 12.73 -12.77
N LEU A 546 -20.32 11.50 -13.06
CA LEU A 546 -21.21 10.40 -13.48
C LEU A 546 -22.31 10.12 -12.45
N LEU A 547 -22.00 10.25 -11.16
CA LEU A 547 -22.96 10.11 -10.05
C LEU A 547 -23.81 11.37 -9.81
N GLY A 548 -23.58 12.46 -10.55
CA GLY A 548 -24.32 13.71 -10.44
C GLY A 548 -23.92 14.57 -9.22
N ILE A 549 -22.70 14.40 -8.73
CA ILE A 549 -22.11 15.14 -7.60
C ILE A 549 -21.03 16.08 -8.14
N SER A 550 -21.17 17.39 -7.89
CA SER A 550 -20.15 18.37 -8.32
C SER A 550 -18.86 18.26 -7.50
N SER A 551 -17.72 18.16 -8.19
CA SER A 551 -16.38 18.13 -7.59
C SER A 551 -15.80 19.51 -7.25
N LYS A 552 -16.34 20.60 -7.82
CA LYS A 552 -15.79 21.98 -7.79
C LYS A 552 -15.37 22.53 -6.43
N ARG A 553 -15.92 22.01 -5.33
CA ARG A 553 -15.66 22.48 -3.96
C ARG A 553 -14.56 21.71 -3.24
N TYR A 554 -14.06 20.62 -3.83
CA TYR A 554 -13.03 19.79 -3.25
C TYR A 554 -11.68 20.16 -3.87
N ILE A 555 -10.59 19.92 -3.14
CA ILE A 555 -9.25 20.10 -3.69
C ILE A 555 -8.90 18.81 -4.45
N GLN A 556 -9.01 18.88 -5.77
CA GLN A 556 -8.76 17.78 -6.69
C GLN A 556 -7.87 18.30 -7.82
N PHE A 557 -6.82 17.56 -8.16
CA PHE A 557 -5.86 17.95 -9.20
C PHE A 557 -6.29 17.47 -10.58
N GLY A 558 -6.92 16.29 -10.65
CA GLY A 558 -7.46 15.79 -11.91
C GLY A 558 -8.76 16.48 -12.33
N THR A 559 -9.23 16.13 -13.51
CA THR A 559 -10.44 16.67 -14.14
C THR A 559 -11.29 15.57 -14.76
N ASP A 560 -12.58 15.86 -14.99
CA ASP A 560 -13.51 14.90 -15.58
C ASP A 560 -13.11 14.53 -17.01
N LEU A 561 -12.82 13.25 -17.25
CA LEU A 561 -12.36 12.71 -18.55
C LEU A 561 -13.39 12.88 -19.68
N PHE A 562 -14.68 13.03 -19.36
CA PHE A 562 -15.72 13.31 -20.36
C PHE A 562 -15.88 14.80 -20.65
N SER A 563 -15.27 15.67 -19.86
CA SER A 563 -15.35 17.11 -20.09
C SER A 563 -14.59 17.52 -21.33
N LYS A 564 -15.19 18.42 -22.12
CA LYS A 564 -14.50 19.09 -23.25
C LYS A 564 -13.38 20.02 -22.80
N GLU A 565 -13.35 20.39 -21.52
CA GLU A 565 -12.32 21.24 -20.91
C GLU A 565 -11.16 20.42 -20.30
N HIS A 566 -11.23 19.08 -20.33
CA HIS A 566 -10.21 18.20 -19.78
C HIS A 566 -8.83 18.43 -20.42
N SER A 567 -7.80 18.54 -19.58
CA SER A 567 -6.42 18.68 -20.04
C SER A 567 -5.82 17.32 -20.35
N GLN A 568 -5.56 17.05 -21.62
CA GLN A 568 -4.92 15.80 -22.08
C GLN A 568 -3.40 15.79 -21.87
N THR A 569 -2.89 16.44 -20.82
CA THR A 569 -1.49 16.37 -20.41
C THR A 569 -1.42 15.52 -19.16
N VAL A 570 -0.86 14.32 -19.28
CA VAL A 570 -0.78 13.37 -18.16
C VAL A 570 0.61 13.41 -17.56
N ALA A 571 0.70 13.82 -16.30
CA ALA A 571 1.94 13.83 -15.54
C ALA A 571 2.31 12.42 -15.07
N PHE A 572 3.57 12.04 -15.22
CA PHE A 572 4.17 10.94 -14.47
C PHE A 572 4.82 11.46 -13.20
N ARG A 573 4.90 10.62 -12.17
CA ARG A 573 5.38 11.03 -10.84
C ARG A 573 6.81 11.56 -10.83
N ASN A 574 7.64 11.13 -11.79
CA ASN A 574 9.01 11.60 -11.99
C ASN A 574 9.13 12.90 -12.82
N ARG A 575 8.00 13.58 -13.11
CA ARG A 575 7.89 14.81 -13.93
C ARG A 575 8.07 14.60 -15.44
N ASP A 576 8.20 13.36 -15.90
CA ASP A 576 7.90 13.03 -17.29
C ASP A 576 6.41 13.24 -17.54
N PHE A 577 6.02 13.31 -18.82
CA PHE A 577 4.61 13.51 -19.16
C PHE A 577 4.30 13.05 -20.58
N VAL A 578 3.03 12.76 -20.82
CA VAL A 578 2.49 12.41 -22.13
C VAL A 578 1.35 13.35 -22.53
N THR A 579 1.29 13.66 -23.82
CA THR A 579 0.22 14.42 -24.49
C THR A 579 -0.23 13.64 -25.73
N PRO A 580 -1.32 14.01 -26.44
CA PRO A 580 -1.78 13.27 -27.61
C PRO A 580 -0.76 13.15 -28.75
N HIS A 581 0.20 14.07 -28.82
CA HIS A 581 1.17 14.12 -29.92
C HIS A 581 2.61 13.77 -29.50
N PHE A 582 2.95 13.99 -28.23
CA PHE A 582 4.32 13.88 -27.76
C PHE A 582 4.40 13.28 -26.36
N THR A 583 5.49 12.54 -26.12
CA THR A 583 5.90 12.07 -24.80
C THR A 583 7.25 12.69 -24.44
N SER A 584 7.35 13.27 -23.25
CA SER A 584 8.59 13.84 -22.70
C SER A 584 9.17 12.86 -21.69
N ILE A 585 10.39 12.37 -21.93
CA ILE A 585 11.07 11.39 -21.08
C ILE A 585 12.49 11.87 -20.82
N ASN A 586 12.82 12.12 -19.55
CA ASN A 586 14.14 12.63 -19.13
C ASN A 586 14.60 13.84 -19.96
N GLY A 587 13.66 14.73 -20.31
CA GLY A 587 13.89 15.93 -21.12
C GLY A 587 13.94 15.73 -22.63
N LYS A 588 14.01 14.49 -23.14
CA LYS A 588 13.88 14.16 -24.57
C LYS A 588 12.42 14.10 -24.98
N ILE A 589 12.10 14.54 -26.19
CA ILE A 589 10.73 14.57 -26.71
C ILE A 589 10.57 13.58 -27.84
N TYR A 590 9.60 12.69 -27.71
CA TYR A 590 9.27 11.66 -28.71
C TYR A 590 7.92 11.97 -29.36
N ASN A 591 7.79 11.68 -30.64
CA ASN A 591 6.52 11.77 -31.35
C ASN A 591 5.71 10.47 -31.14
N ASN A 592 4.51 10.56 -30.60
CA ASN A 592 3.73 9.37 -30.24
C ASN A 592 3.31 8.51 -31.43
N ARG A 593 3.20 9.11 -32.63
CA ARG A 593 2.83 8.38 -33.85
C ARG A 593 3.99 7.57 -34.42
N THR A 594 5.22 8.07 -34.29
CA THR A 594 6.41 7.44 -34.91
C THR A 594 7.33 6.74 -33.92
N GLY A 595 7.21 7.04 -32.62
CA GLY A 595 8.11 6.57 -31.57
C GLY A 595 9.53 7.15 -31.64
N LYS A 596 9.80 8.09 -32.57
CA LYS A 596 11.12 8.69 -32.76
C LYS A 596 11.23 10.04 -32.05
N GLU A 597 12.46 10.41 -31.71
CA GLU A 597 12.76 11.74 -31.17
C GLU A 597 12.29 12.82 -32.15
N ALA A 598 11.55 13.79 -31.61
CA ALA A 598 10.83 14.79 -32.39
C ALA A 598 11.70 16.01 -32.66
N LYS A 599 11.78 16.43 -33.92
CA LYS A 599 12.24 17.78 -34.28
C LYS A 599 11.09 18.76 -34.16
N LEU A 600 11.10 19.57 -33.11
CA LEU A 600 9.98 20.45 -32.76
C LEU A 600 10.02 21.76 -33.53
N THR A 601 8.84 22.22 -33.97
CA THR A 601 8.64 23.60 -34.39
C THR A 601 8.59 24.54 -33.17
N LYS A 602 8.85 25.84 -33.36
CA LYS A 602 8.75 26.84 -32.27
C LYS A 602 7.38 26.82 -31.55
N LYS A 603 6.30 26.56 -32.30
CA LYS A 603 4.94 26.46 -31.73
C LYS A 603 4.79 25.23 -30.83
N GLN A 604 5.26 24.06 -31.28
CA GLN A 604 5.23 22.82 -30.50
C GLN A 604 6.10 22.93 -29.25
N GLN A 605 7.29 23.55 -29.37
CA GLN A 605 8.15 23.80 -28.22
C GLN A 605 7.43 24.65 -27.16
N LYS A 606 6.78 25.75 -27.55
CA LYS A 606 5.99 26.57 -26.61
C LYS A 606 4.82 25.82 -25.98
N GLN A 607 4.19 24.91 -26.71
CA GLN A 607 3.11 24.07 -26.17
C GLN A 607 3.66 23.08 -25.13
N LEU A 608 4.81 22.46 -25.40
CA LEU A 608 5.44 21.51 -24.49
C LEU A 608 6.03 22.18 -23.25
N GLU A 609 6.55 23.40 -23.36
CA GLU A 609 6.95 24.17 -22.18
C GLU A 609 5.76 24.46 -21.26
N ARG A 610 4.59 24.81 -21.82
CA ARG A 610 3.37 24.98 -21.01
C ARG A 610 2.91 23.69 -20.34
N ALA A 611 3.00 22.56 -21.05
CA ALA A 611 2.70 21.25 -20.48
C ALA A 611 3.67 20.91 -19.33
N ARG A 612 4.97 21.16 -19.53
CA ARG A 612 6.01 20.98 -18.50
C ARG A 612 5.79 21.89 -17.29
N GLU A 613 5.44 23.15 -17.49
CA GLU A 613 5.10 24.09 -16.42
C GLU A 613 3.87 23.62 -15.64
N LEU A 614 2.83 23.14 -16.34
CA LEU A 614 1.64 22.57 -15.72
C LEU A 614 1.99 21.36 -14.85
N VAL A 615 2.68 20.36 -15.40
CA VAL A 615 3.10 19.13 -14.70
C VAL A 615 3.93 19.46 -13.46
N ASN A 616 4.92 20.33 -13.60
CA ASN A 616 5.76 20.72 -12.48
C ASN A 616 4.98 21.45 -11.38
N LEU A 617 4.06 22.34 -11.76
CA LEU A 617 3.24 23.09 -10.81
C LEU A 617 2.26 22.18 -10.10
N GLU A 618 1.57 21.31 -10.84
CA GLU A 618 0.57 20.37 -10.34
C GLU A 618 1.18 19.42 -9.31
N LEU A 619 2.27 18.72 -9.67
CA LEU A 619 2.97 17.81 -8.76
C LEU A 619 3.48 18.54 -7.52
N SER A 620 4.13 19.71 -7.68
CA SER A 620 4.69 20.45 -6.54
C SER A 620 3.60 20.97 -5.58
N LEU A 621 2.43 21.35 -6.10
CA LEU A 621 1.29 21.77 -5.29
C LEU A 621 0.63 20.58 -4.59
N SER A 622 0.52 19.42 -5.24
CA SER A 622 0.03 18.19 -4.61
C SER A 622 0.96 17.71 -3.50
N ASP A 623 2.28 17.79 -3.71
CA ASP A 623 3.28 17.47 -2.71
C ASP A 623 3.14 18.40 -1.50
N SER A 624 3.07 19.71 -1.76
CA SER A 624 2.83 20.70 -0.71
C SER A 624 1.52 20.46 0.05
N LEU A 625 0.44 20.06 -0.63
CA LEU A 625 -0.84 19.73 0.01
C LEU A 625 -0.69 18.55 0.98
N ASN A 626 -0.05 17.47 0.51
CA ASN A 626 0.04 16.20 1.23
C ASN A 626 1.08 16.25 2.35
N GLU A 627 2.30 16.71 2.07
CA GLU A 627 3.40 16.76 3.03
C GLU A 627 3.06 17.68 4.21
N LYS A 628 2.53 18.87 3.93
CA LYS A 628 2.19 19.89 4.94
C LYS A 628 0.80 19.73 5.56
N ASN A 629 0.04 18.71 5.15
CA ASN A 629 -1.32 18.44 5.61
C ASN A 629 -2.24 19.68 5.49
N LEU A 630 -2.23 20.35 4.33
CA LEU A 630 -2.88 21.66 4.18
C LEU A 630 -4.41 21.59 4.22
N LEU A 631 -5.01 20.41 3.97
CA LEU A 631 -6.46 20.22 4.05
C LEU A 631 -7.03 20.45 5.45
N ARG A 632 -6.21 20.38 6.51
CA ARG A 632 -6.64 20.74 7.88
C ARG A 632 -7.13 22.20 8.00
N PHE A 633 -6.74 23.05 7.05
CA PHE A 633 -7.16 24.46 7.00
C PHE A 633 -8.36 24.70 6.06
N TYR A 634 -8.89 23.65 5.40
CA TYR A 634 -9.97 23.77 4.42
C TYR A 634 -11.23 23.02 4.82
N HIS A 635 -12.33 23.76 4.97
CA HIS A 635 -13.64 23.20 5.35
C HIS A 635 -14.69 23.57 4.29
N PRO A 636 -14.81 22.80 3.19
CA PRO A 636 -15.77 23.12 2.14
C PRO A 636 -17.21 23.00 2.65
N LYS A 637 -18.08 23.92 2.22
CA LYS A 637 -19.47 23.98 2.67
C LYS A 637 -20.19 22.64 2.45
N GLY A 638 -20.78 22.11 3.52
CA GLY A 638 -21.52 20.85 3.50
C GLY A 638 -20.64 19.60 3.41
N PHE A 639 -19.36 19.70 3.79
CA PHE A 639 -18.50 18.55 4.04
C PHE A 639 -17.94 18.69 5.47
N LYS A 640 -18.27 17.72 6.31
CA LYS A 640 -17.72 17.58 7.66
C LYS A 640 -16.41 16.79 7.56
N ALA A 641 -15.36 17.27 8.21
CA ALA A 641 -14.11 16.54 8.30
C ALA A 641 -14.33 15.16 8.96
N VAL A 642 -13.65 14.14 8.43
CA VAL A 642 -13.70 12.77 8.94
C VAL A 642 -13.01 12.73 10.31
N ASN A 643 -13.66 12.09 11.28
CA ASN A 643 -13.02 11.73 12.54
C ASN A 643 -12.62 10.25 12.48
N PRO A 644 -11.32 9.92 12.36
CA PRO A 644 -10.88 8.53 12.21
C PRO A 644 -11.24 7.64 13.42
N ALA A 645 -11.46 8.23 14.60
CA ALA A 645 -11.88 7.49 15.80
C ALA A 645 -13.31 6.91 15.70
N ASP A 646 -14.13 7.39 14.75
CA ASP A 646 -15.49 6.87 14.54
C ASP A 646 -15.49 5.54 13.76
N TYR A 647 -14.31 5.06 13.31
CA TYR A 647 -14.17 3.91 12.43
C TYR A 647 -13.40 2.78 13.11
N ASN A 648 -13.97 1.58 13.03
CA ASN A 648 -13.41 0.33 13.53
C ASN A 648 -13.76 -0.79 12.54
N TYR A 649 -12.76 -1.59 12.17
CA TYR A 649 -12.83 -2.65 11.15
C TYR A 649 -12.96 -4.06 11.73
N SER A 650 -13.18 -4.18 13.04
CA SER A 650 -13.60 -5.44 13.64
C SER A 650 -15.10 -5.69 13.44
N ASN A 651 -15.50 -6.96 13.44
CA ASN A 651 -16.91 -7.37 13.49
C ASN A 651 -17.81 -6.76 12.38
N GLY A 652 -17.24 -6.46 11.21
CA GLY A 652 -17.91 -5.74 10.12
C GLY A 652 -19.22 -6.38 9.68
N LEU A 653 -19.23 -7.71 9.48
CA LEU A 653 -20.45 -8.45 9.11
C LEU A 653 -21.55 -8.30 10.17
N LYS A 654 -21.22 -8.51 11.46
CA LYS A 654 -22.17 -8.38 12.57
C LYS A 654 -22.73 -6.97 12.66
N ARG A 655 -21.95 -5.94 12.31
CA ARG A 655 -22.41 -4.55 12.26
C ARG A 655 -23.37 -4.32 11.10
N ALA A 656 -23.06 -4.83 9.91
CA ALA A 656 -23.93 -4.75 8.74
C ALA A 656 -25.30 -5.41 9.01
N GLN A 657 -25.29 -6.64 9.53
CA GLN A 657 -26.50 -7.39 9.91
C GLN A 657 -27.31 -6.67 11.01
N ARG A 658 -26.65 -6.05 11.99
CA ARG A 658 -27.34 -5.24 13.02
C ARG A 658 -28.05 -4.03 12.40
N ILE A 659 -27.44 -3.37 11.43
CA ILE A 659 -28.03 -2.23 10.72
C ILE A 659 -29.23 -2.69 9.88
N GLU A 660 -29.08 -3.78 9.15
CA GLU A 660 -30.16 -4.42 8.38
C GLU A 660 -31.36 -4.72 9.27
N LYS A 661 -31.16 -5.49 10.36
CA LYS A 661 -32.22 -5.82 11.33
C LYS A 661 -32.87 -4.57 11.93
N LYS A 662 -32.08 -3.54 12.25
CA LYS A 662 -32.60 -2.26 12.79
C LYS A 662 -33.47 -1.53 11.77
N LYS A 663 -33.16 -1.63 10.47
CA LYS A 663 -33.94 -1.01 9.40
C LYS A 663 -35.18 -1.81 9.03
N GLY A 664 -35.19 -3.13 9.24
CA GLY A 664 -36.33 -4.01 8.91
C GLY A 664 -36.75 -3.82 7.45
N ASN A 665 -38.04 -3.59 7.20
CA ASN A 665 -38.59 -3.36 5.86
C ASN A 665 -38.01 -2.13 5.11
N LYS A 666 -37.25 -1.25 5.80
CA LYS A 666 -36.53 -0.13 5.18
C LYS A 666 -35.09 -0.47 4.80
N SER A 667 -34.66 -1.71 4.99
CA SER A 667 -33.31 -2.12 4.62
C SER A 667 -33.19 -2.20 3.11
N THR A 668 -32.05 -1.73 2.61
CA THR A 668 -31.71 -1.71 1.18
C THR A 668 -30.57 -2.68 0.87
N SER A 669 -30.24 -3.60 1.77
CA SER A 669 -29.26 -4.65 1.48
C SER A 669 -29.78 -5.61 0.42
N ILE A 670 -28.85 -6.25 -0.29
CA ILE A 670 -29.17 -7.28 -1.28
C ILE A 670 -29.91 -8.42 -0.57
N PHE A 671 -29.46 -8.83 0.63
CA PHE A 671 -30.12 -9.86 1.45
C PHE A 671 -31.60 -9.54 1.71
N SER A 672 -31.93 -8.32 2.18
CA SER A 672 -33.33 -7.93 2.41
C SER A 672 -34.14 -7.77 1.13
N GLN A 673 -33.53 -7.33 0.03
CA GLN A 673 -34.19 -7.28 -1.28
C GLN A 673 -34.48 -8.67 -1.84
N HIS A 674 -33.69 -9.68 -1.45
CA HIS A 674 -33.89 -11.09 -1.78
C HIS A 674 -34.72 -11.85 -0.73
N HIS A 675 -35.68 -11.16 -0.10
CA HIS A 675 -36.62 -11.74 0.87
C HIS A 675 -35.92 -12.42 2.06
N ASP A 676 -34.87 -11.79 2.57
CA ASP A 676 -34.05 -12.27 3.69
C ASP A 676 -33.47 -13.68 3.43
N ARG A 677 -33.14 -13.96 2.16
CA ARG A 677 -32.42 -15.17 1.73
C ARG A 677 -31.03 -14.82 1.28
N SER A 678 -30.07 -15.66 1.66
CA SER A 678 -28.68 -15.43 1.26
C SER A 678 -28.47 -15.73 -0.22
N THR A 679 -27.74 -14.84 -0.89
CA THR A 679 -27.31 -14.99 -2.29
C THR A 679 -25.98 -15.72 -2.43
N VAL A 680 -25.37 -16.22 -1.35
CA VAL A 680 -24.05 -16.89 -1.40
C VAL A 680 -24.06 -18.09 -2.36
N ASN A 681 -25.14 -18.88 -2.35
CA ASN A 681 -25.30 -20.03 -3.23
C ASN A 681 -25.54 -19.64 -4.71
N ASP A 682 -25.69 -18.34 -5.00
CA ASP A 682 -25.79 -17.86 -6.37
C ASP A 682 -24.43 -17.68 -7.04
N TYR A 683 -23.33 -17.64 -6.26
CA TYR A 683 -21.97 -17.61 -6.78
C TYR A 683 -21.50 -19.01 -7.15
N SER A 684 -20.89 -19.14 -8.33
CA SER A 684 -20.24 -20.38 -8.78
C SER A 684 -18.79 -20.08 -9.09
N THR A 685 -17.89 -20.92 -8.60
CA THR A 685 -16.45 -20.86 -8.93
C THR A 685 -15.95 -22.23 -9.33
N ASP A 686 -14.96 -22.26 -10.21
CA ASP A 686 -14.19 -23.46 -10.53
C ASP A 686 -12.90 -23.59 -9.71
N ALA A 687 -12.60 -22.66 -8.80
CA ALA A 687 -11.41 -22.69 -7.95
C ALA A 687 -11.30 -24.05 -7.20
N PRO A 688 -10.20 -24.81 -7.36
CA PRO A 688 -10.08 -26.15 -6.78
C PRO A 688 -10.13 -26.14 -5.25
N GLU A 689 -9.54 -25.11 -4.62
CA GLU A 689 -9.35 -25.02 -3.18
C GLU A 689 -10.64 -24.75 -2.40
N GLN A 690 -11.73 -24.46 -3.10
CA GLN A 690 -13.04 -24.39 -2.45
C GLN A 690 -13.43 -25.71 -1.76
N ASN A 691 -12.88 -26.83 -2.24
CA ASN A 691 -13.10 -28.17 -1.70
C ASN A 691 -11.98 -28.60 -0.74
N HIS A 692 -10.91 -27.79 -0.60
CA HIS A 692 -9.82 -28.08 0.30
C HIS A 692 -10.20 -27.72 1.75
N SER A 693 -9.87 -28.63 2.66
CA SER A 693 -10.08 -28.39 4.09
C SER A 693 -9.16 -27.26 4.56
N SER A 694 -9.65 -26.41 5.45
CA SER A 694 -8.80 -25.39 6.09
C SER A 694 -7.66 -26.07 6.84
N THR A 695 -6.47 -25.50 6.78
CA THR A 695 -5.27 -26.01 7.47
C THR A 695 -4.79 -25.02 8.53
N ASP A 696 -3.95 -25.49 9.45
CA ASP A 696 -3.30 -24.61 10.43
C ASP A 696 -2.13 -23.80 9.81
N SER A 697 -1.73 -24.14 8.58
CA SER A 697 -0.70 -23.42 7.84
C SER A 697 -1.29 -22.21 7.11
N ASN A 698 -0.60 -21.08 7.13
CA ASN A 698 -0.95 -19.92 6.34
C ASN A 698 0.29 -19.37 5.65
N ARG A 699 0.18 -18.99 4.36
CA ARG A 699 1.24 -18.29 3.64
C ARG A 699 1.37 -16.81 4.06
N ILE A 700 0.33 -16.26 4.71
CA ILE A 700 0.30 -14.90 5.28
C ILE A 700 -0.13 -14.93 6.76
N LYS A 701 0.41 -14.05 7.60
CA LYS A 701 0.06 -14.00 9.04
C LYS A 701 -1.16 -13.12 9.26
N ILE A 702 -2.29 -13.70 9.66
CA ILE A 702 -3.56 -12.99 9.78
C ILE A 702 -3.68 -12.30 11.15
N THR A 703 -3.80 -10.98 11.17
CA THR A 703 -4.20 -10.21 12.36
C THR A 703 -5.13 -9.07 11.96
N ASN A 704 -6.31 -8.96 12.59
CA ASN A 704 -7.15 -7.76 12.48
C ASN A 704 -6.81 -6.81 13.64
N PRO A 705 -6.17 -5.65 13.38
CA PRO A 705 -5.69 -4.80 14.45
C PRO A 705 -6.77 -4.09 15.28
N ASP A 706 -8.03 -4.21 14.89
CA ASP A 706 -9.17 -3.65 15.63
C ASP A 706 -9.93 -4.72 16.45
N ALA A 707 -9.59 -6.02 16.32
CA ALA A 707 -10.34 -7.12 16.93
C ALA A 707 -10.25 -7.16 18.47
N ASN A 708 -9.22 -6.54 19.06
CA ASN A 708 -8.97 -6.55 20.50
C ASN A 708 -9.57 -5.35 21.25
N ASN A 709 -10.28 -4.46 20.58
CA ASN A 709 -11.07 -3.39 21.22
C ASN A 709 -12.51 -3.90 21.48
N LYS A 710 -12.69 -4.72 22.52
CA LYS A 710 -14.01 -5.18 23.01
C LYS A 710 -14.59 -4.26 24.06
#